data_AF-A0A1B8APV4-F1
#
_entry.id   AF-A0A1B8APV4-F1
#
_cell.length_a   1.000
_cell.length_b   1.000
_cell.length_c   1.000
_cell.angle_alpha   90.00
_cell.angle_beta   90.00
_cell.angle_gamma   90.00
#
_symmetry.space_group_name_H-M   'P 1'
#
loop_
_entity.id
_entity.type
_entity.pdbx_description
1 polymer ?
#
loop_
_entity_poly.entity_id
_entity_poly.type
_entity_poly.pdbx_seq_one_letter_code
_entity_poly.pdbx_strand_id
1 'polypeptide(L)'
;MKIYLYAFCLLAVRLSVAIDVYIDRKGEDDNPGSVEKPIKSIKKAQELVRKLNSSAKDNVTVHFGPGTWVIEQPIIFNTEDSDTNGFTVTWAGSDTVISGGYEISNWTEGKNGIWSASVPEGTKSRNLYVNGLAAQYARRQIHNRADFEYTKVGMTWNSSDYDWIMKTPGIENGELRAVNSFTDRVALIEKVGDRVLEMKRDIWANQLIGYDQIAEPFWDGGVWIQNVKALLTDGGQFYLDRKESTIYYKPLVGEDMATASAHLGIQEVLMVIGGTYEEPIHDLQFEGITFKQSTWLNPDTYGYIDQQTGGHMGNDDLWPNFEASRPHWWQMPSAIQVSAAYNISLKNCTFRELGAGGIGVGNDKNAHLTGVGLGANHIRVDDNYFTQVMGNSITVGGIQADAHHPSQPEMLVSHIHASNNVFNNNSVLWSSTVPILYTYTQFSSITHNDIYNHPYSGICHGYGWGSNDEGGSPEYVKRGLYKYQPIYDTPTVMRDNLIEGNLIHHFGQSHTDFGGVYKLSRSPNTTVSSNFIYDAGWQALYPDEASRNITWFNNLGFTSGKYYAPNDWIPEQLTGWNTVIDNWGKLGVKDNEVLDGFPNHSGRRNNTFLRNYLAPYVNGTSLIAQRAAYRAGVIPSKRKGKRVTNSPDIADAYLDVQVSDRRVVVNVTNFDDVDLSDVGFRISGPGITFKRKSSPPSIPADGSAAAVYTFSGSPKGNATVRVSYRNPRTRPSSREKEFSIPT
;
A
#
# COMPACT_ATOMS: atom_id res chain seq x y z
N MET A 1 50.64 58.46 23.35
CA MET A 1 50.99 57.02 23.43
C MET A 1 49.78 56.27 23.98
N LYS A 2 48.92 55.71 23.11
CA LYS A 2 47.73 54.93 23.50
C LYS A 2 47.99 53.47 23.13
N ILE A 3 48.03 52.60 24.12
CA ILE A 3 48.19 51.15 23.97
C ILE A 3 46.79 50.55 23.79
N TYR A 4 46.55 49.88 22.67
CA TYR A 4 45.35 49.06 22.47
C TYR A 4 45.68 47.60 22.81
N LEU A 5 44.98 47.08 23.81
CA LEU A 5 45.01 45.68 24.21
C LEU A 5 43.99 44.92 23.32
N TYR A 6 44.46 44.03 22.46
CA TYR A 6 43.57 43.11 21.72
C TYR A 6 43.28 41.90 22.61
N ALA A 7 42.03 41.76 23.04
CA ALA A 7 41.52 40.55 23.68
C ALA A 7 41.19 39.51 22.60
N PHE A 8 41.86 38.37 22.66
CA PHE A 8 41.62 37.22 21.79
C PHE A 8 40.45 36.42 22.37
N CYS A 9 39.26 36.49 21.75
CA CYS A 9 38.14 35.60 22.07
C CYS A 9 38.43 34.20 21.51
N LEU A 10 38.83 33.28 22.37
CA LEU A 10 38.81 31.84 22.10
C LEU A 10 37.34 31.37 22.06
N LEU A 11 36.78 31.21 20.85
CA LEU A 11 35.56 30.43 20.66
C LEU A 11 35.88 28.95 20.95
N ALA A 12 35.42 28.46 22.10
CA ALA A 12 35.35 27.03 22.37
C ALA A 12 34.26 26.42 21.48
N VAL A 13 34.66 25.84 20.34
CA VAL A 13 33.78 24.96 19.57
C VAL A 13 33.54 23.72 20.43
N ARG A 14 32.33 23.58 20.97
CA ARG A 14 31.89 22.32 21.60
C ARG A 14 31.65 21.32 20.48
N LEU A 15 32.60 20.40 20.29
CA LEU A 15 32.34 19.17 19.55
C LEU A 15 31.35 18.35 20.38
N SER A 16 30.09 18.36 19.97
CA SER A 16 29.11 17.39 20.45
C SER A 16 29.45 16.05 19.81
N VAL A 17 29.55 14.99 20.62
CA VAL A 17 29.80 13.64 20.15
C VAL A 17 28.45 12.94 20.15
N ALA A 18 28.00 12.49 18.97
CA ALA A 18 26.80 11.68 18.84
C ALA A 18 26.89 10.46 19.77
N ILE A 19 25.77 10.07 20.38
CA ILE A 19 25.73 8.96 21.33
C ILE A 19 25.39 7.68 20.56
N ASP A 20 26.37 6.80 20.38
CA ASP A 20 26.17 5.51 19.71
C ASP A 20 26.04 4.38 20.72
N VAL A 21 25.02 3.54 20.54
CA VAL A 21 24.78 2.31 21.30
C VAL A 21 24.79 1.13 20.33
N TYR A 22 25.62 0.13 20.57
CA TYR A 22 25.75 -1.05 19.71
C TYR A 22 25.11 -2.26 20.37
N ILE A 23 24.31 -2.99 19.59
CA ILE A 23 23.66 -4.22 20.04
C ILE A 23 24.03 -5.37 19.10
N ASP A 24 24.30 -6.56 19.62
CA ASP A 24 24.63 -7.75 18.84
C ASP A 24 24.14 -9.01 19.58
N ARG A 25 23.57 -9.97 18.86
CA ARG A 25 23.07 -11.23 19.43
C ARG A 25 24.15 -12.06 20.14
N LYS A 26 25.43 -11.80 19.86
CA LYS A 26 26.62 -12.40 20.50
C LYS A 26 27.19 -11.56 21.64
N GLY A 27 26.60 -10.40 21.92
CA GLY A 27 26.96 -9.53 23.04
C GLY A 27 26.46 -10.05 24.39
N GLU A 28 26.54 -9.20 25.42
CA GLU A 28 26.05 -9.47 26.78
C GLU A 28 25.29 -8.25 27.31
N ASP A 29 24.23 -8.45 28.10
CA ASP A 29 23.35 -7.35 28.55
C ASP A 29 23.98 -6.42 29.60
N ASP A 30 25.06 -6.87 30.26
CA ASP A 30 25.84 -6.03 31.18
C ASP A 30 26.90 -5.19 30.46
N ASN A 31 27.03 -5.33 29.14
CA ASN A 31 27.96 -4.52 28.37
C ASN A 31 27.52 -3.06 28.27
N PRO A 32 28.47 -2.12 28.10
CA PRO A 32 28.18 -0.69 28.02
C PRO A 32 27.53 -0.25 26.69
N GLY A 33 27.41 -1.13 25.70
CA GLY A 33 26.87 -0.78 24.37
C GLY A 33 27.89 -0.12 23.45
N SER A 34 29.19 -0.34 23.67
CA SER A 34 30.27 0.06 22.74
C SER A 34 30.43 -0.95 21.60
N VAL A 35 31.09 -0.57 20.50
CA VAL A 35 31.41 -1.48 19.38
C VAL A 35 32.11 -2.77 19.86
N GLU A 36 33.07 -2.66 20.77
CA GLU A 36 33.86 -3.79 21.28
C GLU A 36 33.11 -4.65 22.30
N LYS A 37 32.08 -4.07 22.92
CA LYS A 37 31.25 -4.71 23.94
C LYS A 37 29.79 -4.31 23.70
N PRO A 38 29.11 -4.94 22.72
CA PRO A 38 27.74 -4.62 22.38
C PRO A 38 26.77 -5.27 23.38
N ILE A 39 25.59 -4.66 23.53
CA ILE A 39 24.48 -5.19 24.35
C ILE A 39 23.81 -6.36 23.63
N LYS A 40 23.32 -7.36 24.37
CA LYS A 40 22.74 -8.56 23.77
C LYS A 40 21.29 -8.39 23.33
N SER A 41 20.45 -7.73 24.11
CA SER A 41 19.01 -7.69 23.92
C SER A 41 18.47 -6.29 23.61
N ILE A 42 17.40 -6.25 22.80
CA ILE A 42 16.70 -5.01 22.42
C ILE A 42 16.17 -4.29 23.66
N LYS A 43 15.53 -5.05 24.57
CA LYS A 43 15.01 -4.51 25.83
C LYS A 43 16.10 -3.82 26.65
N LYS A 44 17.28 -4.42 26.76
CA LYS A 44 18.37 -3.83 27.51
C LYS A 44 18.91 -2.56 26.87
N ALA A 45 18.95 -2.54 25.55
CA ALA A 45 19.30 -1.33 24.81
C ALA A 45 18.27 -0.21 25.04
N GLN A 46 16.97 -0.50 25.04
CA GLN A 46 15.93 0.48 25.39
C GLN A 46 16.16 1.03 26.81
N GLU A 47 16.41 0.18 27.80
CA GLU A 47 16.72 0.61 29.17
C GLU A 47 17.94 1.54 29.24
N LEU A 48 18.98 1.28 28.44
CA LEU A 48 20.16 2.15 28.37
C LEU A 48 19.81 3.48 27.70
N VAL A 49 19.13 3.46 26.56
CA VAL A 49 18.69 4.66 25.84
C VAL A 49 17.84 5.56 26.73
N ARG A 50 16.85 5.01 27.45
CA ARG A 50 16.04 5.76 28.42
C ARG A 50 16.87 6.50 29.46
N LYS A 51 17.94 5.85 29.98
CA LYS A 51 18.88 6.49 30.92
C LYS A 51 19.66 7.61 30.24
N LEU A 52 20.08 7.41 28.99
CA LEU A 52 20.86 8.38 28.23
C LEU A 52 20.01 9.61 27.85
N ASN A 53 18.77 9.42 27.41
CA ASN A 53 17.83 10.47 26.98
C ASN A 53 17.72 11.61 28.00
N SER A 54 17.62 11.29 29.30
CA SER A 54 17.52 12.30 30.36
C SER A 54 18.74 13.25 30.46
N SER A 55 19.87 12.88 29.87
CA SER A 55 21.14 13.62 29.90
C SER A 55 21.73 13.92 28.52
N ALA A 56 21.04 13.52 27.46
CA ALA A 56 21.51 13.63 26.08
C ALA A 56 21.70 15.10 25.68
N LYS A 57 22.74 15.35 24.88
CA LYS A 57 23.07 16.67 24.30
C LYS A 57 23.17 16.63 22.78
N ASP A 58 22.85 15.48 22.21
CA ASP A 58 22.87 15.18 20.78
C ASP A 58 21.94 13.98 20.50
N ASN A 59 21.76 13.66 19.22
CA ASN A 59 21.04 12.47 18.77
C ASN A 59 21.68 11.19 19.31
N VAL A 60 20.82 10.20 19.57
CA VAL A 60 21.21 8.84 19.98
C VAL A 60 21.00 7.90 18.80
N THR A 61 22.00 7.10 18.46
CA THR A 61 21.86 6.06 17.43
C THR A 61 22.13 4.68 18.03
N VAL A 62 21.16 3.79 17.93
CA VAL A 62 21.29 2.38 18.25
C VAL A 62 21.58 1.60 16.97
N HIS A 63 22.75 0.95 16.92
CA HIS A 63 23.20 0.13 15.80
C HIS A 63 22.94 -1.34 16.07
N PHE A 64 22.07 -1.96 15.28
CA PHE A 64 21.86 -3.40 15.27
C PHE A 64 22.99 -4.13 14.56
N GLY A 65 23.51 -5.16 15.23
CA GLY A 65 24.34 -6.19 14.62
C GLY A 65 23.53 -7.05 13.64
N PRO A 66 24.15 -7.54 12.55
CA PRO A 66 23.46 -8.22 11.48
C PRO A 66 22.88 -9.59 11.87
N GLY A 67 21.88 -10.00 11.07
CA GLY A 67 21.20 -11.29 11.15
C GLY A 67 19.84 -11.22 11.85
N THR A 68 19.31 -12.40 12.19
CA THR A 68 17.93 -12.56 12.65
C THR A 68 17.78 -12.49 14.16
N TRP A 69 17.01 -11.50 14.61
CA TRP A 69 16.54 -11.26 15.97
C TRP A 69 15.13 -11.82 16.09
N VAL A 70 15.01 -13.05 16.58
CA VAL A 70 13.71 -13.68 16.84
C VAL A 70 13.15 -13.12 18.14
N ILE A 71 11.92 -12.60 18.08
CA ILE A 71 11.23 -12.02 19.24
C ILE A 71 10.14 -12.97 19.74
N GLU A 72 10.03 -13.08 21.06
CA GLU A 72 8.99 -13.87 21.73
C GLU A 72 7.78 -13.01 22.16
N GLN A 73 7.97 -11.69 22.16
CA GLN A 73 6.95 -10.69 22.49
C GLN A 73 7.18 -9.44 21.62
N PRO A 74 6.14 -8.64 21.35
CA PRO A 74 6.27 -7.38 20.62
C PRO A 74 7.30 -6.44 21.26
N ILE A 75 8.08 -5.73 20.44
CA ILE A 75 8.98 -4.67 20.91
C ILE A 75 8.12 -3.42 21.14
N ILE A 76 8.03 -2.97 22.39
CA ILE A 76 7.18 -1.84 22.76
C ILE A 76 8.05 -0.61 23.01
N PHE A 77 7.83 0.42 22.19
CA PHE A 77 8.31 1.77 22.41
C PHE A 77 7.18 2.61 23.02
N ASN A 78 7.48 3.26 24.13
CA ASN A 78 6.56 4.16 24.84
C ASN A 78 7.21 5.54 25.06
N THR A 79 6.51 6.44 25.75
CA THR A 79 6.97 7.82 25.99
C THR A 79 8.39 7.91 26.57
N GLU A 80 8.80 6.96 27.43
CA GLU A 80 10.14 6.94 28.03
C GLU A 80 11.25 6.78 26.98
N ASP A 81 10.94 6.20 25.82
CA ASP A 81 11.90 6.01 24.72
C ASP A 81 12.13 7.29 23.91
N SER A 82 11.30 8.32 24.10
CA SER A 82 11.49 9.64 23.49
C SER A 82 12.60 10.40 24.21
N ASP A 83 13.33 11.24 23.48
CA ASP A 83 14.30 12.14 24.10
C ASP A 83 13.59 13.35 24.74
N THR A 84 14.00 13.72 25.95
CA THR A 84 13.40 14.85 26.68
C THR A 84 14.03 16.20 26.37
N ASN A 85 15.12 16.24 25.61
CA ASN A 85 15.90 17.44 25.28
C ASN A 85 15.74 17.88 23.80
N GLY A 86 14.86 17.22 23.04
CA GLY A 86 14.54 17.55 21.66
C GLY A 86 15.46 16.89 20.62
N PHE A 87 16.18 15.84 21.00
CA PHE A 87 17.00 15.05 20.08
C PHE A 87 16.23 13.85 19.51
N THR A 88 16.74 13.29 18.41
CA THR A 88 16.17 12.08 17.81
C THR A 88 16.87 10.83 18.33
N VAL A 89 16.09 9.77 18.56
CA VAL A 89 16.62 8.42 18.77
C VAL A 89 16.43 7.58 17.51
N THR A 90 17.54 7.15 16.91
CA THR A 90 17.55 6.35 15.69
C THR A 90 17.91 4.90 15.99
N TRP A 91 17.08 3.97 15.53
CA TRP A 91 17.31 2.52 15.57
C TRP A 91 17.66 2.05 14.16
N ALA A 92 18.95 1.83 13.91
CA ALA A 92 19.50 1.55 12.59
C ALA A 92 20.02 0.11 12.49
N GLY A 93 19.64 -0.61 11.45
CA GLY A 93 20.14 -1.95 11.17
C GLY A 93 20.50 -2.12 9.69
N SER A 94 21.69 -2.68 9.43
CA SER A 94 22.06 -3.17 8.11
C SER A 94 22.07 -4.69 8.14
N ASP A 95 21.46 -5.35 7.17
CA ASP A 95 21.26 -6.82 7.15
C ASP A 95 20.64 -7.36 8.46
N THR A 96 19.81 -6.55 9.11
CA THR A 96 19.14 -6.87 10.38
C THR A 96 17.71 -7.31 10.11
N VAL A 97 17.33 -8.46 10.65
CA VAL A 97 15.97 -8.99 10.55
C VAL A 97 15.36 -9.09 11.95
N ILE A 98 14.23 -8.43 12.19
CA ILE A 98 13.36 -8.68 13.34
C ILE A 98 12.29 -9.68 12.89
N SER A 99 12.27 -10.86 13.49
CA SER A 99 11.33 -11.93 13.13
C SER A 99 10.46 -12.31 14.32
N GLY A 100 9.14 -12.37 14.10
CA GLY A 100 8.19 -12.99 15.02
C GLY A 100 7.90 -14.46 14.72
N GLY A 101 8.76 -15.11 13.92
CA GLY A 101 8.52 -16.42 13.37
C GLY A 101 9.19 -17.57 14.11
N TYR A 102 8.82 -18.79 13.70
CA TYR A 102 9.45 -20.04 14.12
C TYR A 102 10.03 -20.74 12.90
N GLU A 103 11.35 -20.98 12.91
CA GLU A 103 12.04 -21.76 11.89
C GLU A 103 11.72 -23.25 12.07
N ILE A 104 11.20 -23.87 11.00
CA ILE A 104 10.89 -25.29 10.98
C ILE A 104 12.14 -26.06 10.49
N SER A 105 12.53 -27.07 11.25
CA SER A 105 13.63 -27.97 10.93
C SER A 105 13.19 -29.44 11.00
N ASN A 106 14.07 -30.36 10.59
CA ASN A 106 13.87 -31.81 10.70
C ASN A 106 12.66 -32.35 9.93
N TRP A 107 12.47 -31.85 8.71
CA TRP A 107 11.46 -32.38 7.78
C TRP A 107 11.68 -33.86 7.50
N THR A 108 10.61 -34.64 7.60
CA THR A 108 10.58 -36.06 7.26
C THR A 108 9.62 -36.29 6.10
N GLU A 109 10.08 -37.01 5.09
CA GLU A 109 9.24 -37.38 3.95
C GLU A 109 8.18 -38.40 4.38
N GLY A 110 6.92 -38.08 4.12
CA GLY A 110 5.77 -38.97 4.32
C GLY A 110 5.28 -39.57 3.01
N LYS A 111 4.02 -40.03 3.01
CA LYS A 111 3.39 -40.60 1.81
C LYS A 111 2.95 -39.50 0.83
N ASN A 112 2.83 -39.85 -0.46
CA ASN A 112 2.28 -38.97 -1.51
C ASN A 112 3.00 -37.63 -1.69
N GLY A 113 4.30 -37.57 -1.34
CA GLY A 113 5.13 -36.37 -1.42
C GLY A 113 4.81 -35.31 -0.35
N ILE A 114 4.09 -35.68 0.70
CA ILE A 114 3.81 -34.79 1.84
C ILE A 114 4.94 -34.96 2.86
N TRP A 115 5.56 -33.86 3.24
CA TRP A 115 6.57 -33.78 4.28
C TRP A 115 5.94 -33.30 5.58
N SER A 116 6.52 -33.70 6.71
CA SER A 116 6.08 -33.25 8.03
C SER A 116 7.25 -32.94 8.96
N ALA A 117 7.03 -32.03 9.89
CA ALA A 117 7.96 -31.71 10.96
C ALA A 117 7.20 -31.44 12.27
N SER A 118 7.80 -31.75 13.41
CA SER A 118 7.26 -31.35 14.71
C SER A 118 7.45 -29.86 14.93
N VAL A 119 6.46 -29.24 15.57
CA VAL A 119 6.52 -27.86 16.06
C VAL A 119 6.28 -27.85 17.57
N PRO A 120 6.60 -26.75 18.29
CA PRO A 120 6.32 -26.65 19.71
C PRO A 120 4.83 -26.88 20.03
N GLU A 121 4.55 -27.48 21.18
CA GLU A 121 3.18 -27.68 21.65
C GLU A 121 2.43 -26.35 21.75
N GLY A 122 1.17 -26.33 21.32
CA GLY A 122 0.35 -25.12 21.34
C GLY A 122 0.64 -24.11 20.23
N THR A 123 1.53 -24.43 19.28
CA THR A 123 1.80 -23.57 18.11
C THR A 123 0.52 -23.23 17.36
N LYS A 124 0.28 -21.93 17.14
CA LYS A 124 -0.80 -21.42 16.31
C LYS A 124 -0.22 -20.50 15.26
N SER A 125 -0.67 -20.67 14.03
CA SER A 125 -0.30 -19.82 12.91
C SER A 125 -1.35 -19.95 11.82
N ARG A 126 -1.48 -18.92 10.99
CA ARG A 126 -2.18 -18.96 9.71
C ARG A 126 -1.25 -18.87 8.50
N ASN A 127 0.07 -18.83 8.73
CA ASN A 127 1.04 -18.50 7.70
C ASN A 127 2.26 -19.44 7.77
N LEU A 128 2.49 -20.17 6.67
CA LEU A 128 3.73 -20.88 6.40
C LEU A 128 4.43 -20.21 5.23
N TYR A 129 5.73 -19.99 5.37
CA TYR A 129 6.60 -19.49 4.31
C TYR A 129 7.67 -20.53 4.01
N VAL A 130 7.83 -20.93 2.75
CA VAL A 130 8.87 -21.87 2.31
C VAL A 130 9.67 -21.21 1.19
N ASN A 131 11.00 -21.16 1.35
CA ASN A 131 11.93 -20.45 0.47
C ASN A 131 11.54 -18.98 0.22
N GLY A 132 10.97 -18.36 1.26
CA GLY A 132 10.50 -16.98 1.22
C GLY A 132 9.22 -16.77 0.41
N LEU A 133 8.45 -17.82 0.09
CA LEU A 133 7.13 -17.75 -0.56
C LEU A 133 6.03 -18.26 0.40
N ALA A 134 4.90 -17.56 0.44
CA ALA A 134 3.74 -17.97 1.23
C ALA A 134 3.11 -19.26 0.67
N ALA A 135 2.95 -20.25 1.53
CA ALA A 135 2.22 -21.47 1.23
C ALA A 135 0.71 -21.25 1.35
N GLN A 136 -0.07 -22.05 0.63
CA GLN A 136 -1.53 -22.02 0.64
C GLN A 136 -2.07 -23.09 1.58
N TYR A 137 -3.26 -22.91 2.14
CA TYR A 137 -3.89 -24.01 2.89
C TYR A 137 -4.17 -25.21 2.00
N ALA A 138 -4.07 -26.40 2.59
CA ALA A 138 -4.73 -27.60 2.09
C ALA A 138 -6.21 -27.29 1.84
N ARG A 139 -6.65 -27.36 0.58
CA ARG A 139 -7.96 -26.85 0.17
C ARG A 139 -8.52 -27.55 -1.04
N ARG A 140 -9.85 -27.52 -1.18
CA ARG A 140 -10.58 -27.94 -2.37
C ARG A 140 -11.66 -26.93 -2.72
N GLN A 141 -11.73 -26.56 -3.99
CA GLN A 141 -12.73 -25.62 -4.50
C GLN A 141 -14.10 -26.30 -4.62
N ILE A 142 -15.14 -25.57 -4.24
CA ILE A 142 -16.53 -25.85 -4.61
C ILE A 142 -16.71 -25.37 -6.06
N HIS A 143 -17.06 -26.29 -6.96
CA HIS A 143 -17.02 -26.01 -8.39
C HIS A 143 -18.10 -25.00 -8.84
N ASN A 144 -19.28 -25.02 -8.22
CA ASN A 144 -20.33 -24.05 -8.50
C ASN A 144 -21.05 -23.65 -7.21
N ARG A 145 -20.86 -22.40 -6.79
CA ARG A 145 -21.47 -21.82 -5.58
C ARG A 145 -23.01 -21.93 -5.59
N ALA A 146 -23.62 -21.79 -6.77
CA ALA A 146 -25.07 -21.77 -6.93
C ALA A 146 -25.76 -23.12 -6.70
N ASP A 147 -25.00 -24.22 -6.57
CA ASP A 147 -25.57 -25.53 -6.24
C ASP A 147 -25.90 -25.70 -4.75
N PHE A 148 -25.56 -24.70 -3.94
CA PHE A 148 -25.78 -24.69 -2.50
C PHE A 148 -26.92 -23.74 -2.13
N GLU A 149 -27.74 -24.18 -1.17
CA GLU A 149 -28.68 -23.30 -0.47
C GLU A 149 -28.06 -22.84 0.84
N TYR A 150 -28.07 -21.52 1.06
CA TYR A 150 -27.50 -20.89 2.25
C TYR A 150 -28.60 -20.65 3.28
N THR A 151 -28.51 -21.33 4.42
CA THR A 151 -29.49 -21.30 5.50
C THR A 151 -28.93 -20.58 6.71
N LYS A 152 -29.74 -20.33 7.75
CA LYS A 152 -29.26 -19.70 9.00
C LYS A 152 -28.24 -20.54 9.80
N VAL A 153 -28.02 -21.81 9.46
CA VAL A 153 -27.11 -22.70 10.21
C VAL A 153 -25.88 -23.13 9.40
N GLY A 154 -25.89 -22.94 8.09
CA GLY A 154 -24.82 -23.36 7.19
C GLY A 154 -25.29 -23.43 5.75
N MET A 155 -24.72 -24.33 4.96
CA MET A 155 -25.13 -24.56 3.58
C MET A 155 -25.60 -26.00 3.35
N THR A 156 -26.55 -26.19 2.44
CA THR A 156 -27.06 -27.50 2.03
C THR A 156 -26.87 -27.72 0.53
N TRP A 157 -26.83 -28.98 0.08
CA TRP A 157 -26.71 -29.30 -1.34
C TRP A 157 -27.55 -30.54 -1.72
N ASN A 158 -27.93 -30.63 -2.98
CA ASN A 158 -28.69 -31.77 -3.52
C ASN A 158 -27.88 -32.65 -4.48
N SER A 159 -26.84 -32.13 -5.14
CA SER A 159 -26.03 -32.93 -6.07
C SER A 159 -25.11 -33.90 -5.32
N SER A 160 -25.02 -35.16 -5.78
CA SER A 160 -24.03 -36.10 -5.26
C SER A 160 -22.58 -35.69 -5.54
N ASP A 161 -22.36 -34.73 -6.43
CA ASP A 161 -21.03 -34.20 -6.78
C ASP A 161 -20.32 -33.56 -5.58
N TYR A 162 -21.07 -33.17 -4.55
CA TYR A 162 -20.54 -32.61 -3.31
C TYR A 162 -20.55 -33.59 -2.13
N ASP A 163 -20.93 -34.85 -2.32
CA ASP A 163 -20.90 -35.87 -1.25
C ASP A 163 -19.48 -36.15 -0.71
N TRP A 164 -18.44 -35.70 -1.41
CA TRP A 164 -17.08 -35.71 -0.89
C TRP A 164 -16.92 -34.85 0.38
N ILE A 165 -17.72 -33.80 0.56
CA ILE A 165 -17.70 -32.93 1.75
C ILE A 165 -17.99 -33.78 3.00
N MET A 166 -19.06 -34.58 2.97
CA MET A 166 -19.40 -35.53 4.05
C MET A 166 -18.34 -36.63 4.25
N LYS A 167 -17.60 -36.98 3.20
CA LYS A 167 -16.59 -38.04 3.23
C LYS A 167 -15.19 -37.54 3.58
N THR A 168 -15.01 -36.24 3.83
CA THR A 168 -13.70 -35.63 4.11
C THR A 168 -13.40 -35.74 5.62
N PRO A 169 -12.43 -36.57 6.03
CA PRO A 169 -12.10 -36.69 7.45
C PRO A 169 -11.52 -35.40 8.02
N GLY A 170 -11.96 -35.02 9.22
CA GLY A 170 -11.45 -33.84 9.93
C GLY A 170 -11.94 -32.50 9.38
N ILE A 171 -13.00 -32.49 8.56
CA ILE A 171 -13.56 -31.28 7.95
C ILE A 171 -14.03 -30.25 8.97
N GLU A 172 -14.41 -30.68 10.18
CA GLU A 172 -14.76 -29.82 11.31
C GLU A 172 -13.59 -28.98 11.86
N ASN A 173 -12.36 -29.29 11.46
CA ASN A 173 -11.18 -28.47 11.78
C ASN A 173 -10.90 -27.41 10.69
N GLY A 174 -11.67 -27.43 9.60
CA GLY A 174 -11.50 -26.54 8.46
C GLY A 174 -12.36 -25.29 8.50
N GLU A 175 -12.26 -24.53 7.42
CA GLU A 175 -13.01 -23.31 7.19
C GLU A 175 -13.48 -23.23 5.74
N LEU A 176 -14.55 -22.48 5.53
CA LEU A 176 -14.99 -22.05 4.22
C LEU A 176 -14.42 -20.66 3.91
N ARG A 177 -13.81 -20.48 2.75
CA ARG A 177 -13.39 -19.18 2.24
C ARG A 177 -14.15 -18.84 0.96
N ALA A 178 -14.68 -17.63 0.87
CA ALA A 178 -15.35 -17.12 -0.33
C ALA A 178 -14.72 -15.80 -0.78
N VAL A 179 -14.24 -15.79 -2.02
CA VAL A 179 -13.70 -14.59 -2.67
C VAL A 179 -14.82 -14.00 -3.53
N ASN A 180 -15.17 -12.75 -3.28
CA ASN A 180 -16.29 -12.06 -3.93
C ASN A 180 -15.77 -10.82 -4.69
N SER A 181 -16.65 -9.87 -5.04
CA SER A 181 -16.23 -8.66 -5.79
C SER A 181 -15.19 -7.86 -5.04
N PHE A 182 -15.52 -7.40 -3.83
CA PHE A 182 -14.67 -6.53 -3.00
C PHE A 182 -14.49 -7.07 -1.58
N THR A 183 -15.07 -8.23 -1.26
CA THR A 183 -14.91 -8.91 0.02
C THR A 183 -14.19 -10.27 -0.10
N ASP A 184 -13.47 -10.64 0.96
CA ASP A 184 -12.89 -11.97 1.17
C ASP A 184 -13.38 -12.50 2.52
N ARG A 185 -14.22 -13.53 2.52
CA ARG A 185 -14.93 -13.98 3.73
C ARG A 185 -14.50 -15.37 4.16
N VAL A 186 -14.29 -15.55 5.46
CA VAL A 186 -13.93 -16.84 6.09
C VAL A 186 -14.96 -17.22 7.15
N ALA A 187 -15.51 -18.43 7.06
CA ALA A 187 -16.45 -19.00 8.03
C ALA A 187 -15.94 -20.33 8.58
N LEU A 188 -16.07 -20.54 9.89
CA LEU A 188 -15.58 -21.76 10.55
C LEU A 188 -16.61 -22.89 10.47
N ILE A 189 -16.15 -24.08 10.10
CA ILE A 189 -16.99 -25.27 10.01
C ILE A 189 -17.21 -25.84 11.42
N GLU A 190 -18.44 -26.25 11.72
CA GLU A 190 -18.78 -26.93 12.97
C GLU A 190 -18.87 -28.45 12.77
N LYS A 191 -19.64 -28.89 11.77
CA LYS A 191 -19.82 -30.32 11.44
C LYS A 191 -20.48 -30.48 10.08
N VAL A 192 -20.52 -31.73 9.58
CA VAL A 192 -21.22 -32.10 8.35
C VAL A 192 -22.05 -33.37 8.55
N GLY A 193 -23.24 -33.44 7.96
CA GLY A 193 -24.09 -34.63 7.93
C GLY A 193 -25.33 -34.40 7.08
N ASP A 194 -25.89 -35.46 6.49
CA ASP A 194 -27.14 -35.41 5.70
C ASP A 194 -27.20 -34.28 4.66
N ARG A 195 -26.07 -34.05 3.97
CA ARG A 195 -25.85 -32.96 3.00
C ARG A 195 -26.07 -31.55 3.55
N VAL A 196 -25.76 -31.36 4.83
CA VAL A 196 -25.69 -30.08 5.52
C VAL A 196 -24.26 -29.89 6.02
N LEU A 197 -23.62 -28.79 5.62
CA LEU A 197 -22.37 -28.31 6.20
C LEU A 197 -22.73 -27.18 7.17
N GLU A 198 -22.79 -27.51 8.46
CA GLU A 198 -23.11 -26.57 9.53
C GLU A 198 -21.87 -25.74 9.88
N MET A 199 -22.09 -24.44 10.03
CA MET A 199 -21.07 -23.47 10.44
C MET A 199 -21.24 -23.14 11.92
N LYS A 200 -20.19 -22.62 12.55
CA LYS A 200 -20.26 -22.16 13.95
C LYS A 200 -21.36 -21.10 14.09
N ARG A 201 -22.37 -21.43 14.91
CA ARG A 201 -23.77 -20.99 14.77
C ARG A 201 -24.06 -19.50 14.98
N ASP A 202 -23.20 -18.75 15.67
CA ASP A 202 -23.48 -17.33 16.00
C ASP A 202 -22.85 -16.34 15.00
N ILE A 203 -21.77 -16.75 14.33
CA ILE A 203 -21.05 -15.94 13.35
C ILE A 203 -21.67 -16.07 11.95
N TRP A 204 -22.17 -17.27 11.63
CA TRP A 204 -22.60 -17.60 10.28
C TRP A 204 -23.74 -16.71 9.77
N ALA A 205 -24.70 -16.36 10.62
CA ALA A 205 -25.80 -15.49 10.21
C ALA A 205 -25.31 -14.12 9.71
N ASN A 206 -24.20 -13.60 10.27
CA ASN A 206 -23.60 -12.35 9.81
C ASN A 206 -22.88 -12.49 8.46
N GLN A 207 -22.52 -13.71 8.04
CA GLN A 207 -22.02 -13.96 6.69
C GLN A 207 -23.10 -13.77 5.61
N LEU A 208 -24.38 -13.76 6.03
CA LEU A 208 -25.55 -13.68 5.15
C LEU A 208 -26.17 -12.28 5.07
N ILE A 209 -25.56 -11.28 5.72
CA ILE A 209 -26.05 -9.90 5.70
C ILE A 209 -25.03 -8.96 5.04
N GLY A 210 -25.55 -7.87 4.50
CA GLY A 210 -24.77 -6.84 3.83
C GLY A 210 -24.69 -7.01 2.33
N TYR A 211 -23.64 -6.43 1.76
CA TYR A 211 -23.37 -6.51 0.33
C TYR A 211 -22.23 -7.46 0.05
N ASP A 212 -22.19 -7.93 -1.20
CA ASP A 212 -21.16 -8.83 -1.68
C ASP A 212 -20.97 -10.01 -0.70
N GLN A 213 -22.10 -10.55 -0.26
CA GLN A 213 -22.17 -11.53 0.83
C GLN A 213 -21.99 -12.95 0.30
N ILE A 214 -21.74 -13.92 1.19
CA ILE A 214 -21.27 -15.25 0.77
C ILE A 214 -22.26 -15.97 -0.17
N ALA A 215 -23.56 -15.76 0.05
CA ALA A 215 -24.62 -16.37 -0.76
C ALA A 215 -24.95 -15.57 -2.03
N GLU A 216 -24.72 -14.25 -2.02
CA GLU A 216 -25.11 -13.32 -3.07
C GLU A 216 -23.96 -12.33 -3.36
N PRO A 217 -22.84 -12.80 -3.92
CA PRO A 217 -21.75 -11.93 -4.32
C PRO A 217 -22.14 -11.13 -5.57
N PHE A 218 -21.55 -9.95 -5.78
CA PHE A 218 -21.73 -9.25 -7.07
C PHE A 218 -20.90 -9.90 -8.19
N TRP A 219 -19.82 -10.59 -7.83
CA TRP A 219 -19.00 -11.42 -8.69
C TRP A 219 -18.45 -12.62 -7.90
N ASP A 220 -18.51 -13.82 -8.50
CA ASP A 220 -18.04 -15.04 -7.85
C ASP A 220 -16.57 -15.32 -8.21
N GLY A 221 -15.67 -15.02 -7.28
CA GLY A 221 -14.26 -15.37 -7.36
C GLY A 221 -13.93 -16.80 -6.94
N GLY A 222 -14.92 -17.54 -6.44
CA GLY A 222 -14.83 -18.93 -6.00
C GLY A 222 -15.02 -19.13 -4.49
N VAL A 223 -15.33 -20.37 -4.13
CA VAL A 223 -15.48 -20.82 -2.73
C VAL A 223 -14.62 -22.05 -2.50
N TRP A 224 -13.93 -22.11 -1.37
CA TRP A 224 -13.06 -23.23 -0.98
C TRP A 224 -13.42 -23.74 0.41
N ILE A 225 -13.37 -25.05 0.57
CA ILE A 225 -13.16 -25.65 1.90
C ILE A 225 -11.65 -25.79 2.06
N GLN A 226 -11.09 -25.20 3.11
CA GLN A 226 -9.66 -25.12 3.34
C GLN A 226 -9.27 -25.42 4.79
N ASN A 227 -7.97 -25.56 5.01
CA ASN A 227 -7.36 -25.91 6.29
C ASN A 227 -7.79 -27.30 6.81
N VAL A 228 -7.89 -28.29 5.91
CA VAL A 228 -8.23 -29.68 6.25
C VAL A 228 -7.16 -30.62 5.72
N LYS A 229 -6.54 -31.41 6.60
CA LYS A 229 -5.43 -32.33 6.24
C LYS A 229 -5.77 -33.27 5.07
N ALA A 230 -6.99 -33.78 5.03
CA ALA A 230 -7.44 -34.68 3.97
C ALA A 230 -7.50 -34.02 2.57
N LEU A 231 -7.46 -32.69 2.51
CA LEU A 231 -7.43 -31.89 1.27
C LEU A 231 -6.02 -31.44 0.89
N LEU A 232 -4.97 -31.94 1.57
CA LEU A 232 -3.58 -31.65 1.25
C LEU A 232 -3.13 -32.48 0.04
N THR A 233 -3.35 -31.96 -1.18
CA THR A 233 -3.12 -32.70 -2.42
C THR A 233 -2.13 -32.05 -3.37
N ASP A 234 -2.07 -30.72 -3.41
CA ASP A 234 -1.32 -29.96 -4.42
C ASP A 234 -0.01 -29.41 -3.85
N GLY A 235 0.98 -29.20 -4.71
CA GLY A 235 2.24 -28.56 -4.31
C GLY A 235 2.03 -27.12 -3.81
N GLY A 236 2.80 -26.72 -2.81
CA GLY A 236 2.67 -25.43 -2.14
C GLY A 236 1.57 -25.38 -1.06
N GLN A 237 0.87 -26.48 -0.79
CA GLN A 237 -0.14 -26.54 0.25
C GLN A 237 0.42 -26.98 1.61
N PHE A 238 -0.17 -26.49 2.70
CA PHE A 238 0.17 -26.88 4.06
C PHE A 238 -1.05 -27.13 4.96
N TYR A 239 -0.81 -27.85 6.06
CA TYR A 239 -1.75 -28.03 7.16
C TYR A 239 -0.99 -28.06 8.50
N LEU A 240 -1.36 -27.20 9.43
CA LEU A 240 -0.83 -27.20 10.79
C LEU A 240 -1.77 -27.98 11.70
N ASP A 241 -1.37 -29.18 12.10
CA ASP A 241 -2.09 -29.98 13.09
C ASP A 241 -1.73 -29.49 14.49
N ARG A 242 -2.59 -28.65 15.05
CA ARG A 242 -2.38 -28.02 16.36
C ARG A 242 -2.50 -29.02 17.51
N LYS A 243 -3.26 -30.10 17.32
CA LYS A 243 -3.45 -31.14 18.35
C LYS A 243 -2.23 -32.05 18.41
N GLU A 244 -1.71 -32.44 17.24
CA GLU A 244 -0.53 -33.30 17.12
C GLU A 244 0.80 -32.52 17.08
N SER A 245 0.76 -31.19 17.23
CA SER A 245 1.92 -30.29 17.16
C SER A 245 2.83 -30.60 15.96
N THR A 246 2.22 -30.76 14.77
CA THR A 246 2.91 -31.18 13.56
C THR A 246 2.47 -30.33 12.36
N ILE A 247 3.44 -29.77 11.64
CA ILE A 247 3.21 -29.11 10.36
C ILE A 247 3.35 -30.13 9.23
N TYR A 248 2.42 -30.11 8.27
CA TYR A 248 2.46 -30.88 7.04
C TYR A 248 2.57 -29.94 5.86
N TYR A 249 3.43 -30.25 4.90
CA TYR A 249 3.65 -29.46 3.70
C TYR A 249 3.85 -30.36 2.49
N LYS A 250 3.21 -30.01 1.37
CA LYS A 250 3.52 -30.64 0.09
C LYS A 250 4.36 -29.68 -0.76
N PRO A 251 5.64 -29.99 -1.02
CA PRO A 251 6.53 -29.08 -1.73
C PRO A 251 6.07 -28.78 -3.16
N LEU A 252 6.46 -27.62 -3.66
CA LEU A 252 6.34 -27.32 -5.09
C LEU A 252 7.25 -28.25 -5.91
N VAL A 253 6.93 -28.43 -7.20
CA VAL A 253 7.80 -29.20 -8.10
C VAL A 253 9.18 -28.53 -8.17
N GLY A 254 10.23 -29.28 -7.85
CA GLY A 254 11.61 -28.80 -7.84
C GLY A 254 12.08 -28.20 -6.51
N GLU A 255 11.22 -28.13 -5.50
CA GLU A 255 11.60 -27.70 -4.16
C GLU A 255 12.24 -28.84 -3.36
N ASP A 256 13.48 -28.61 -2.90
CA ASP A 256 14.25 -29.58 -2.10
C ASP A 256 14.08 -29.29 -0.61
N MET A 257 13.33 -30.15 0.08
CA MET A 257 13.05 -30.00 1.51
C MET A 257 14.28 -30.24 2.40
N ALA A 258 15.37 -30.84 1.90
CA ALA A 258 16.60 -30.96 2.66
C ALA A 258 17.33 -29.61 2.83
N THR A 259 17.06 -28.66 1.94
CA THR A 259 17.70 -27.32 1.95
C THR A 259 16.69 -26.17 2.06
N ALA A 260 15.39 -26.48 2.06
CA ALA A 260 14.33 -25.49 2.11
C ALA A 260 14.36 -24.67 3.41
N SER A 261 14.22 -23.36 3.28
CA SER A 261 14.03 -22.46 4.41
C SER A 261 12.54 -22.34 4.73
N ALA A 262 12.08 -22.91 5.83
CA ALA A 262 10.65 -22.94 6.18
C ALA A 262 10.37 -22.24 7.52
N HIS A 263 9.39 -21.34 7.55
CA HIS A 263 9.06 -20.54 8.74
C HIS A 263 7.55 -20.41 8.93
N LEU A 264 7.09 -20.55 10.17
CA LEU A 264 5.75 -20.10 10.58
C LEU A 264 5.80 -18.66 11.07
N GLY A 265 4.76 -17.87 10.78
CA GLY A 265 4.52 -16.63 11.53
C GLY A 265 3.90 -16.95 12.89
N ILE A 266 4.44 -16.42 13.99
CA ILE A 266 3.95 -16.73 15.35
C ILE A 266 3.43 -15.48 16.07
N GLN A 267 4.19 -14.39 16.08
CA GLN A 267 3.75 -13.14 16.71
C GLN A 267 2.75 -12.42 15.80
N GLU A 268 1.69 -11.84 16.35
CA GLU A 268 0.78 -11.00 15.56
C GLU A 268 1.34 -9.59 15.35
N VAL A 269 1.99 -9.06 16.39
CA VAL A 269 2.59 -7.72 16.42
C VAL A 269 4.08 -7.87 16.66
N LEU A 270 4.90 -7.18 15.86
CA LEU A 270 6.35 -7.17 15.99
C LEU A 270 6.85 -5.94 16.74
N MET A 271 6.24 -4.78 16.47
CA MET A 271 6.66 -3.52 17.05
C MET A 271 5.46 -2.60 17.31
N VAL A 272 5.46 -1.98 18.48
CA VAL A 272 4.48 -0.98 18.90
C VAL A 272 5.22 0.30 19.21
N ILE A 273 4.75 1.42 18.70
CA ILE A 273 5.26 2.76 18.93
C ILE A 273 4.08 3.60 19.41
N GLY A 274 3.88 3.68 20.72
CA GLY A 274 2.77 4.47 21.24
C GLY A 274 2.89 4.92 22.69
N GLY A 275 2.51 6.17 22.92
CA GLY A 275 2.36 6.77 24.25
C GLY A 275 0.90 6.81 24.69
N THR A 276 0.55 7.80 25.50
CA THR A 276 -0.84 8.20 25.77
C THR A 276 -1.18 9.48 25.03
N TYR A 277 -2.44 9.90 25.01
CA TYR A 277 -2.81 11.17 24.37
C TYR A 277 -2.22 12.38 25.12
N GLU A 278 -2.02 12.26 26.43
CA GLU A 278 -1.41 13.29 27.28
C GLU A 278 0.11 13.31 27.15
N GLU A 279 0.73 12.15 26.96
CA GLU A 279 2.16 11.99 26.78
C GLU A 279 2.46 11.16 25.52
N PRO A 280 2.28 11.73 24.31
CA PRO A 280 2.57 11.02 23.07
C PRO A 280 4.05 10.65 22.96
N ILE A 281 4.34 9.51 22.34
CA ILE A 281 5.73 9.15 22.01
C ILE A 281 6.24 9.97 20.82
N HIS A 282 7.52 10.34 20.81
CA HIS A 282 8.03 11.19 19.73
C HIS A 282 9.52 11.02 19.38
N ASP A 283 9.89 11.59 18.23
CA ASP A 283 11.27 11.74 17.76
C ASP A 283 12.06 10.43 17.60
N LEU A 284 11.39 9.38 17.10
CA LEU A 284 12.00 8.08 16.81
C LEU A 284 12.18 7.83 15.31
N GLN A 285 13.32 7.25 14.92
CA GLN A 285 13.60 6.83 13.56
C GLN A 285 14.01 5.36 13.51
N PHE A 286 13.52 4.63 12.52
CA PHE A 286 13.85 3.23 12.26
C PHE A 286 14.39 3.10 10.84
N GLU A 287 15.64 2.68 10.70
CA GLU A 287 16.33 2.68 9.41
C GLU A 287 16.92 1.32 9.03
N GLY A 288 16.65 0.85 7.81
CA GLY A 288 17.31 -0.33 7.22
C GLY A 288 16.87 -1.71 7.75
N ILE A 289 15.93 -1.74 8.70
CA ILE A 289 15.49 -2.98 9.36
C ILE A 289 14.54 -3.77 8.47
N THR A 290 14.71 -5.10 8.45
CA THR A 290 13.75 -6.02 7.84
C THR A 290 12.83 -6.61 8.92
N PHE A 291 11.52 -6.52 8.75
CA PHE A 291 10.50 -7.10 9.63
C PHE A 291 9.87 -8.32 8.94
N LYS A 292 9.81 -9.45 9.66
CA LYS A 292 9.33 -10.73 9.12
C LYS A 292 8.43 -11.54 10.05
N GLN A 293 7.62 -12.39 9.41
CA GLN A 293 7.02 -13.59 9.98
C GLN A 293 6.06 -13.28 11.13
N SER A 294 5.03 -12.50 10.84
CA SER A 294 3.88 -12.35 11.74
C SER A 294 2.68 -13.22 11.31
N THR A 295 1.70 -13.40 12.18
CA THR A 295 0.41 -14.07 11.91
C THR A 295 -0.77 -13.16 12.27
N TRP A 296 -2.00 -13.61 12.05
CA TRP A 296 -3.20 -13.02 12.65
C TRP A 296 -4.21 -14.12 12.94
N LEU A 297 -4.62 -14.28 14.19
CA LEU A 297 -5.38 -15.43 14.67
C LEU A 297 -6.85 -15.10 14.97
N ASN A 298 -7.26 -13.83 14.94
CA ASN A 298 -8.67 -13.45 15.16
C ASN A 298 -9.67 -14.22 14.27
N PRO A 299 -9.34 -14.53 12.99
CA PRO A 299 -10.21 -15.33 12.14
C PRO A 299 -10.48 -16.75 12.65
N ASP A 300 -9.64 -17.31 13.52
CA ASP A 300 -9.88 -18.62 14.13
C ASP A 300 -10.98 -18.60 15.20
N THR A 301 -11.36 -17.41 15.66
CA THR A 301 -12.39 -17.20 16.69
C THR A 301 -13.72 -16.80 16.04
N TYR A 302 -13.69 -15.75 15.22
CA TYR A 302 -14.90 -15.12 14.67
C TYR A 302 -15.09 -15.29 13.17
N GLY A 303 -14.21 -16.06 12.51
CA GLY A 303 -14.09 -15.99 11.06
C GLY A 303 -13.62 -14.61 10.60
N TYR A 304 -13.79 -14.33 9.32
CA TYR A 304 -13.51 -13.02 8.73
C TYR A 304 -14.71 -12.61 7.90
N ILE A 305 -15.50 -11.67 8.40
CA ILE A 305 -16.72 -11.17 7.74
C ILE A 305 -16.38 -9.80 7.16
N ASP A 306 -15.53 -9.83 6.14
CA ASP A 306 -15.02 -8.63 5.48
C ASP A 306 -16.13 -7.80 4.85
N GLN A 307 -15.96 -6.48 4.95
CA GLN A 307 -16.88 -5.48 4.44
C GLN A 307 -16.21 -4.57 3.42
N GLN A 308 -14.96 -4.17 3.67
CA GLN A 308 -14.10 -3.52 2.68
C GLN A 308 -12.68 -3.34 3.23
N THR A 309 -11.66 -3.73 2.46
CA THR A 309 -10.26 -3.35 2.69
C THR A 309 -9.73 -3.59 4.10
N GLY A 310 -10.14 -4.68 4.77
CA GLY A 310 -9.71 -5.01 6.14
C GLY A 310 -10.68 -4.56 7.25
N GLY A 311 -11.71 -3.78 6.92
CA GLY A 311 -12.83 -3.51 7.81
C GLY A 311 -13.79 -4.70 7.84
N HIS A 312 -14.07 -5.25 9.02
CA HIS A 312 -14.86 -6.49 9.16
C HIS A 312 -15.74 -6.49 10.40
N MET A 313 -16.77 -7.34 10.44
CA MET A 313 -17.48 -7.63 11.69
C MET A 313 -16.58 -8.52 12.54
N GLY A 314 -16.02 -7.95 13.62
CA GLY A 314 -14.89 -8.53 14.36
C GLY A 314 -15.24 -9.22 15.68
N ASN A 315 -16.52 -9.33 16.03
CA ASN A 315 -17.00 -9.92 17.28
C ASN A 315 -18.10 -10.97 17.04
N ASP A 316 -18.60 -11.57 18.12
CA ASP A 316 -19.68 -12.57 18.13
C ASP A 316 -21.09 -11.97 18.24
N ASP A 317 -21.24 -10.66 18.09
CA ASP A 317 -22.57 -10.03 18.13
C ASP A 317 -23.40 -10.46 16.91
N LEU A 318 -24.62 -10.92 17.17
CA LEU A 318 -25.59 -11.17 16.11
C LEU A 318 -26.32 -9.88 15.74
N TRP A 319 -26.16 -9.42 14.51
CA TRP A 319 -26.76 -8.16 14.08
C TRP A 319 -28.15 -8.37 13.50
N PRO A 320 -29.15 -7.55 13.88
CA PRO A 320 -30.52 -7.68 13.37
C PRO A 320 -30.64 -7.35 11.87
N ASN A 321 -29.70 -6.57 11.33
CA ASN A 321 -29.55 -6.24 9.93
C ASN A 321 -28.15 -5.66 9.70
N PHE A 322 -27.80 -5.42 8.44
CA PHE A 322 -26.50 -4.92 8.06
C PHE A 322 -26.15 -3.56 8.67
N GLU A 323 -27.07 -2.59 8.64
CA GLU A 323 -26.78 -1.25 9.14
C GLU A 323 -26.51 -1.22 10.65
N ALA A 324 -27.10 -2.14 11.40
CA ALA A 324 -26.83 -2.27 12.83
C ALA A 324 -25.36 -2.62 13.10
N SER A 325 -24.71 -3.36 12.21
CA SER A 325 -23.31 -3.77 12.36
C SER A 325 -22.31 -2.66 12.00
N ARG A 326 -22.68 -1.77 11.06
CA ARG A 326 -21.77 -0.84 10.38
C ARG A 326 -20.96 0.05 11.33
N PRO A 327 -21.54 0.67 12.38
CA PRO A 327 -20.80 1.51 13.31
C PRO A 327 -19.80 0.74 14.20
N HIS A 328 -19.87 -0.60 14.20
CA HIS A 328 -19.15 -1.48 15.11
C HIS A 328 -18.11 -2.36 14.42
N TRP A 329 -17.84 -2.13 13.13
CA TRP A 329 -16.80 -2.87 12.43
C TRP A 329 -15.42 -2.62 13.04
N TRP A 330 -14.59 -3.64 12.96
CA TRP A 330 -13.21 -3.66 13.43
C TRP A 330 -12.26 -3.51 12.26
N GLN A 331 -11.11 -2.90 12.51
CA GLN A 331 -10.00 -2.90 11.55
C GLN A 331 -9.12 -4.13 11.74
N MET A 332 -8.62 -4.70 10.64
CA MET A 332 -7.52 -5.65 10.67
C MET A 332 -6.25 -5.00 11.27
N PRO A 333 -5.57 -5.64 12.24
CA PRO A 333 -4.36 -5.08 12.84
C PRO A 333 -3.14 -5.20 11.92
N SER A 334 -2.12 -4.40 12.22
CA SER A 334 -0.81 -4.43 11.54
C SER A 334 0.29 -4.99 12.44
N ALA A 335 1.33 -5.55 11.84
CA ALA A 335 2.50 -6.06 12.56
C ALA A 335 3.31 -4.93 13.23
N ILE A 336 3.31 -3.74 12.63
CA ILE A 336 3.90 -2.52 13.19
C ILE A 336 2.77 -1.54 13.46
N GLN A 337 2.71 -1.01 14.68
CA GLN A 337 1.59 -0.19 15.13
C GLN A 337 2.10 1.12 15.72
N VAL A 338 1.54 2.23 15.27
CA VAL A 338 1.92 3.59 15.67
C VAL A 338 0.67 4.37 16.08
N SER A 339 0.55 4.80 17.33
CA SER A 339 -0.58 5.60 17.82
C SER A 339 -0.15 6.50 18.97
N ALA A 340 -0.88 7.58 19.23
CA ALA A 340 -0.51 8.58 20.24
C ALA A 340 0.98 8.97 20.10
N ALA A 341 1.36 9.43 18.90
CA ALA A 341 2.75 9.59 18.50
C ALA A 341 2.98 10.78 17.55
N TYR A 342 4.15 11.41 17.62
CA TYR A 342 4.56 12.38 16.61
C TYR A 342 6.04 12.35 16.19
N ASN A 343 6.33 12.81 14.98
CA ASN A 343 7.69 12.82 14.40
C ASN A 343 8.39 11.46 14.42
N ILE A 344 7.71 10.44 13.88
CA ILE A 344 8.24 9.08 13.74
C ILE A 344 8.60 8.82 12.28
N SER A 345 9.73 8.14 12.02
CA SER A 345 10.10 7.72 10.66
C SER A 345 10.45 6.24 10.58
N LEU A 346 9.91 5.56 9.56
CA LEU A 346 10.35 4.24 9.12
C LEU A 346 10.89 4.37 7.71
N LYS A 347 12.20 4.15 7.56
CA LYS A 347 12.92 4.48 6.34
C LYS A 347 13.81 3.37 5.86
N ASN A 348 13.75 3.09 4.55
CA ASN A 348 14.61 2.11 3.90
C ASN A 348 14.50 0.69 4.55
N CYS A 349 13.36 0.40 5.17
CA CYS A 349 13.03 -0.87 5.80
C CYS A 349 12.42 -1.84 4.79
N THR A 350 12.39 -3.12 5.13
CA THR A 350 11.69 -4.16 4.37
C THR A 350 10.62 -4.82 5.24
N PHE A 351 9.38 -4.86 4.77
CA PHE A 351 8.26 -5.54 5.41
C PHE A 351 7.88 -6.73 4.55
N ARG A 352 8.07 -7.95 5.06
CA ARG A 352 7.75 -9.14 4.28
C ARG A 352 7.33 -10.32 5.11
N GLU A 353 6.57 -11.22 4.51
CA GLU A 353 6.11 -12.44 5.18
C GLU A 353 5.29 -12.09 6.44
N LEU A 354 4.36 -11.13 6.33
CA LEU A 354 3.54 -10.65 7.46
C LEU A 354 2.09 -11.11 7.29
N GLY A 355 1.53 -11.80 8.29
CA GLY A 355 0.26 -12.53 8.20
C GLY A 355 -1.03 -11.69 8.15
N ALA A 356 -0.94 -10.39 8.44
CA ALA A 356 -2.02 -9.41 8.28
C ALA A 356 -1.44 -8.08 7.77
N GLY A 357 -1.76 -6.95 8.41
CA GLY A 357 -1.28 -5.64 7.99
C GLY A 357 0.22 -5.44 8.20
N GLY A 358 0.83 -4.54 7.42
CA GLY A 358 2.24 -4.18 7.53
C GLY A 358 2.47 -3.12 8.62
N ILE A 359 2.12 -1.88 8.30
CA ILE A 359 2.20 -0.74 9.21
C ILE A 359 0.80 -0.13 9.40
N GLY A 360 0.38 0.02 10.64
CA GLY A 360 -0.82 0.72 11.07
C GLY A 360 -0.46 2.03 11.77
N VAL A 361 -0.95 3.17 11.28
CA VAL A 361 -0.69 4.50 11.86
C VAL A 361 -2.00 5.17 12.24
N GLY A 362 -2.17 5.43 13.53
CA GLY A 362 -3.39 5.98 14.09
C GLY A 362 -4.59 5.13 13.68
N ASN A 363 -4.58 3.83 14.00
CA ASN A 363 -5.71 2.93 13.75
C ASN A 363 -6.66 2.92 14.96
N ASP A 364 -7.86 2.38 14.80
CA ASP A 364 -8.83 2.25 15.90
C ASP A 364 -8.25 1.44 17.05
N LYS A 365 -8.80 1.62 18.26
CA LYS A 365 -8.31 0.94 19.47
C LYS A 365 -8.24 -0.58 19.32
N ASN A 366 -9.13 -1.17 18.52
CA ASN A 366 -9.18 -2.62 18.32
C ASN A 366 -7.96 -3.15 17.54
N ALA A 367 -7.29 -2.27 16.79
CA ALA A 367 -6.16 -2.60 15.91
C ALA A 367 -4.82 -2.11 16.47
N HIS A 368 -4.80 -1.62 17.71
CA HIS A 368 -3.58 -1.22 18.42
C HIS A 368 -3.46 -2.02 19.74
N LEU A 369 -2.30 -2.67 19.95
CA LEU A 369 -2.08 -3.62 21.04
C LEU A 369 -2.27 -2.99 22.44
N THR A 370 -1.95 -1.71 22.59
CA THR A 370 -2.10 -0.99 23.86
C THR A 370 -3.55 -0.60 24.17
N GLY A 371 -4.46 -0.71 23.21
CA GLY A 371 -5.81 -0.16 23.31
C GLY A 371 -5.89 1.36 23.17
N VAL A 372 -4.75 2.05 22.97
CA VAL A 372 -4.69 3.47 22.61
C VAL A 372 -4.47 3.56 21.10
N GLY A 373 -5.55 3.85 20.37
CA GLY A 373 -5.52 4.03 18.91
C GLY A 373 -5.24 5.48 18.50
N LEU A 374 -5.44 5.79 17.21
CA LEU A 374 -5.51 7.14 16.64
C LEU A 374 -4.35 8.08 17.10
N GLY A 375 -4.54 9.40 17.05
CA GLY A 375 -3.61 10.40 17.62
C GLY A 375 -2.19 10.37 17.07
N ALA A 376 -2.03 10.32 15.76
CA ALA A 376 -0.73 10.25 15.10
C ALA A 376 -0.46 11.50 14.24
N ASN A 377 0.74 12.07 14.35
CA ASN A 377 1.10 13.28 13.61
C ASN A 377 2.56 13.31 13.11
N HIS A 378 2.83 13.82 11.90
CA HIS A 378 4.19 13.88 11.33
C HIS A 378 4.88 12.50 11.28
N ILE A 379 4.20 11.50 10.72
CA ILE A 379 4.75 10.15 10.56
C ILE A 379 5.21 9.97 9.12
N ARG A 380 6.43 9.47 8.92
CA ARG A 380 7.03 9.23 7.60
C ARG A 380 7.30 7.75 7.37
N VAL A 381 6.71 7.20 6.32
CA VAL A 381 6.94 5.82 5.84
C VAL A 381 7.59 5.95 4.47
N ASP A 382 8.91 6.06 4.45
CA ASP A 382 9.66 6.46 3.26
C ASP A 382 10.62 5.38 2.77
N ASP A 383 10.75 5.26 1.46
CA ASP A 383 11.81 4.47 0.83
C ASP A 383 11.79 2.95 1.12
N ASN A 384 10.67 2.41 1.62
CA ASN A 384 10.57 1.03 2.08
C ASN A 384 10.19 0.04 0.97
N TYR A 385 10.37 -1.25 1.25
CA TYR A 385 9.92 -2.35 0.39
C TYR A 385 8.91 -3.24 1.10
N PHE A 386 7.74 -3.42 0.50
CA PHE A 386 6.66 -4.28 1.00
C PHE A 386 6.43 -5.44 0.05
N THR A 387 6.57 -6.66 0.54
CA THR A 387 6.25 -7.85 -0.26
C THR A 387 5.73 -9.00 0.59
N GLN A 388 4.65 -9.65 0.17
CA GLN A 388 3.98 -10.68 0.96
C GLN A 388 3.58 -10.17 2.36
N VAL A 389 3.10 -8.93 2.40
CA VAL A 389 2.22 -8.48 3.48
C VAL A 389 0.82 -8.92 3.12
N MET A 390 0.23 -9.77 3.95
CA MET A 390 -0.96 -10.54 3.62
C MET A 390 -2.26 -9.73 3.67
N GLY A 391 -2.27 -8.64 4.43
CA GLY A 391 -3.34 -7.65 4.53
C GLY A 391 -2.94 -6.32 3.91
N ASN A 392 -3.47 -5.21 4.43
CA ASN A 392 -3.06 -3.88 3.99
C ASN A 392 -1.57 -3.64 4.30
N SER A 393 -0.78 -3.16 3.33
CA SER A 393 0.65 -2.92 3.61
C SER A 393 0.86 -1.67 4.47
N ILE A 394 0.08 -0.62 4.22
CA ILE A 394 0.00 0.58 5.06
C ILE A 394 -1.48 0.90 5.30
N THR A 395 -1.89 1.00 6.57
CA THR A 395 -3.22 1.47 6.99
C THR A 395 -3.08 2.72 7.85
N VAL A 396 -3.69 3.83 7.45
CA VAL A 396 -3.66 5.09 8.21
C VAL A 396 -5.08 5.55 8.55
N GLY A 397 -5.32 5.90 9.81
CA GLY A 397 -6.62 6.28 10.32
C GLY A 397 -7.48 5.08 10.78
N GLY A 398 -8.64 5.39 11.36
CA GLY A 398 -9.64 4.43 11.84
C GLY A 398 -10.87 4.30 10.93
N ILE A 399 -11.80 3.40 11.24
CA ILE A 399 -13.13 3.29 10.62
C ILE A 399 -14.28 3.50 11.63
N GLN A 400 -13.98 3.62 12.92
CA GLN A 400 -14.97 3.87 13.97
C GLN A 400 -15.20 5.37 14.20
N ALA A 401 -16.18 5.70 15.05
CA ALA A 401 -16.68 7.05 15.27
C ALA A 401 -15.58 8.10 15.53
N ASP A 402 -14.64 7.79 16.42
CA ASP A 402 -13.55 8.72 16.77
C ASP A 402 -12.58 8.98 15.62
N ALA A 403 -12.51 8.11 14.62
CA ALA A 403 -11.63 8.32 13.47
C ALA A 403 -12.10 9.50 12.60
N HIS A 404 -13.42 9.68 12.48
CA HIS A 404 -14.00 10.74 11.65
C HIS A 404 -14.54 11.92 12.45
N HIS A 405 -14.99 11.69 13.68
CA HIS A 405 -15.44 12.70 14.65
C HIS A 405 -14.81 12.42 16.02
N PRO A 406 -13.52 12.74 16.20
CA PRO A 406 -12.80 12.43 17.43
C PRO A 406 -13.46 13.08 18.64
N SER A 407 -13.70 12.30 19.70
CA SER A 407 -14.25 12.78 20.97
C SER A 407 -13.30 13.71 21.73
N GLN A 408 -12.00 13.68 21.41
CA GLN A 408 -10.99 14.59 21.92
C GLN A 408 -9.99 14.98 20.81
N PRO A 409 -9.49 16.24 20.78
CA PRO A 409 -8.63 16.73 19.69
C PRO A 409 -7.34 15.93 19.47
N GLU A 410 -6.79 15.32 20.52
CA GLU A 410 -5.53 14.57 20.50
C GLU A 410 -5.61 13.29 19.66
N MET A 411 -6.81 12.80 19.36
CA MET A 411 -7.03 11.62 18.52
C MET A 411 -6.86 11.92 17.02
N LEU A 412 -6.67 13.18 16.63
CA LEU A 412 -6.55 13.57 15.24
C LEU A 412 -5.35 12.90 14.54
N VAL A 413 -5.59 12.37 13.34
CA VAL A 413 -4.54 11.80 12.49
C VAL A 413 -4.20 12.77 11.36
N SER A 414 -2.95 13.25 11.31
CA SER A 414 -2.55 14.24 10.30
C SER A 414 -1.06 14.25 9.95
N HIS A 415 -0.70 14.78 8.78
CA HIS A 415 0.70 14.85 8.32
C HIS A 415 1.37 13.46 8.27
N ILE A 416 0.65 12.47 7.72
CA ILE A 416 1.15 11.11 7.52
C ILE A 416 1.60 10.97 6.07
N HIS A 417 2.88 10.69 5.86
CA HIS A 417 3.50 10.70 4.54
C HIS A 417 4.03 9.32 4.19
N ALA A 418 3.54 8.74 3.10
CA ALA A 418 4.06 7.50 2.52
C ALA A 418 4.69 7.80 1.16
N SER A 419 6.03 7.77 1.08
CA SER A 419 6.72 8.13 -0.17
C SER A 419 7.81 7.19 -0.63
N ASN A 420 7.97 7.05 -1.95
CA ASN A 420 9.07 6.30 -2.57
C ASN A 420 9.14 4.83 -2.14
N ASN A 421 8.02 4.26 -1.70
CA ASN A 421 7.92 2.86 -1.33
C ASN A 421 7.64 1.99 -2.57
N VAL A 422 8.03 0.73 -2.50
CA VAL A 422 7.75 -0.28 -3.52
C VAL A 422 6.88 -1.38 -2.91
N PHE A 423 5.79 -1.74 -3.58
CA PHE A 423 4.84 -2.78 -3.18
C PHE A 423 4.75 -3.84 -4.26
N ASN A 424 5.00 -5.10 -3.90
CA ASN A 424 4.92 -6.22 -4.82
C ASN A 424 4.36 -7.47 -4.14
N ASN A 425 3.35 -8.11 -4.74
CA ASN A 425 2.81 -9.39 -4.25
C ASN A 425 2.27 -9.29 -2.81
N ASN A 426 1.44 -8.28 -2.56
CA ASN A 426 0.79 -8.02 -1.27
C ASN A 426 -0.70 -8.41 -1.32
N SER A 427 -1.34 -8.47 -0.15
CA SER A 427 -2.74 -8.87 0.06
C SER A 427 -3.08 -10.32 -0.31
N VAL A 428 -2.10 -11.22 -0.52
CA VAL A 428 -2.39 -12.52 -1.16
C VAL A 428 -3.20 -13.51 -0.30
N LEU A 429 -3.24 -13.34 1.02
CA LEU A 429 -4.10 -14.14 1.91
C LEU A 429 -5.44 -13.46 2.16
N TRP A 430 -5.46 -12.14 2.37
CA TRP A 430 -6.67 -11.34 2.56
C TRP A 430 -6.91 -10.52 1.30
N SER A 431 -7.47 -11.14 0.24
CA SER A 431 -7.32 -10.63 -1.13
C SER A 431 -8.11 -9.36 -1.45
N SER A 432 -9.03 -8.97 -0.58
CA SER A 432 -9.77 -7.71 -0.64
C SER A 432 -9.01 -6.52 -0.01
N THR A 433 -7.86 -6.74 0.64
CA THR A 433 -7.03 -5.67 1.19
C THR A 433 -6.17 -5.01 0.11
N VAL A 434 -5.59 -3.85 0.41
CA VAL A 434 -4.87 -3.03 -0.56
C VAL A 434 -3.46 -2.65 -0.07
N PRO A 435 -2.51 -2.37 -0.99
CA PRO A 435 -1.20 -1.88 -0.61
C PRO A 435 -1.25 -0.65 0.31
N ILE A 436 -2.11 0.34 0.02
CA ILE A 436 -2.22 1.56 0.83
C ILE A 436 -3.69 1.91 1.08
N LEU A 437 -4.09 2.00 2.35
CA LEU A 437 -5.39 2.50 2.81
C LEU A 437 -5.19 3.69 3.74
N TYR A 438 -5.74 4.86 3.37
CA TYR A 438 -5.85 6.02 4.25
C TYR A 438 -7.33 6.33 4.47
N THR A 439 -7.84 6.34 5.70
CA THR A 439 -9.26 6.63 5.96
C THR A 439 -9.47 8.13 6.20
N TYR A 440 -9.67 8.54 7.46
CA TYR A 440 -9.96 9.91 7.87
C TYR A 440 -8.68 10.60 8.34
N THR A 441 -8.00 11.29 7.42
CA THR A 441 -6.75 12.02 7.69
C THR A 441 -6.82 13.44 7.14
N GLN A 442 -5.96 14.33 7.66
CA GLN A 442 -5.72 15.65 7.07
C GLN A 442 -4.24 15.93 6.81
N PHE A 443 -3.95 16.79 5.82
CA PHE A 443 -2.57 17.21 5.48
C PHE A 443 -1.61 16.05 5.19
N SER A 444 -2.14 14.91 4.77
CA SER A 444 -1.38 13.67 4.60
C SER A 444 -1.13 13.39 3.12
N SER A 445 -0.09 12.63 2.80
CA SER A 445 0.28 12.40 1.41
C SER A 445 0.74 10.98 1.09
N ILE A 446 0.37 10.53 -0.11
CA ILE A 446 0.77 9.24 -0.71
C ILE A 446 1.46 9.58 -2.02
N THR A 447 2.79 9.63 -2.02
CA THR A 447 3.55 10.21 -3.14
C THR A 447 4.62 9.29 -3.69
N HIS A 448 4.74 9.20 -5.02
CA HIS A 448 5.87 8.51 -5.65
C HIS A 448 6.05 7.04 -5.23
N ASN A 449 4.95 6.32 -5.01
CA ASN A 449 5.00 4.89 -4.69
C ASN A 449 4.84 4.04 -5.95
N ASP A 450 5.57 2.92 -6.02
CA ASP A 450 5.53 1.93 -7.10
C ASP A 450 4.75 0.70 -6.61
N ILE A 451 3.57 0.47 -7.17
CA ILE A 451 2.57 -0.48 -6.67
C ILE A 451 2.17 -1.45 -7.77
N TYR A 452 2.48 -2.73 -7.57
CA TYR A 452 2.16 -3.74 -8.58
C TYR A 452 1.96 -5.16 -8.02
N ASN A 453 1.35 -6.02 -8.85
CA ASN A 453 1.06 -7.42 -8.55
C ASN A 453 0.25 -7.59 -7.26
N HIS A 454 -1.00 -7.16 -7.28
CA HIS A 454 -1.89 -7.29 -6.11
C HIS A 454 -3.35 -7.55 -6.52
N PRO A 455 -4.14 -8.17 -5.64
CA PRO A 455 -5.42 -8.77 -5.99
C PRO A 455 -6.58 -7.79 -6.24
N TYR A 456 -6.59 -6.63 -5.57
CA TYR A 456 -7.70 -5.66 -5.59
C TYR A 456 -7.25 -4.26 -6.05
N SER A 457 -7.63 -3.18 -5.36
CA SER A 457 -7.29 -1.79 -5.68
C SER A 457 -5.83 -1.43 -5.34
N GLY A 458 -5.30 -0.38 -5.96
CA GLY A 458 -3.95 0.15 -5.68
C GLY A 458 -3.88 0.98 -4.40
N ILE A 459 -4.51 2.15 -4.43
CA ILE A 459 -4.60 3.09 -3.32
C ILE A 459 -6.08 3.31 -3.01
N CYS A 460 -6.49 3.08 -1.76
CA CYS A 460 -7.81 3.46 -1.26
C CYS A 460 -7.68 4.64 -0.30
N HIS A 461 -8.51 5.67 -0.50
CA HIS A 461 -8.55 6.83 0.38
C HIS A 461 -9.97 7.26 0.76
N GLY A 462 -10.22 7.45 2.05
CA GLY A 462 -11.52 7.77 2.61
C GLY A 462 -12.29 6.52 3.02
N TYR A 463 -13.34 6.72 3.79
CA TYR A 463 -14.21 5.64 4.29
C TYR A 463 -15.61 6.18 4.60
N GLY A 464 -16.56 5.30 4.87
CA GLY A 464 -17.88 5.68 5.41
C GLY A 464 -18.92 6.08 4.38
N TRP A 465 -18.61 6.08 3.08
CA TRP A 465 -19.58 6.25 1.99
C TRP A 465 -20.50 7.47 2.16
N GLY A 466 -19.97 8.57 2.72
CA GLY A 466 -20.73 9.78 3.03
C GLY A 466 -21.79 9.65 4.14
N SER A 467 -22.00 8.46 4.71
CA SER A 467 -22.91 8.28 5.85
C SER A 467 -22.48 9.08 7.08
N ASN A 468 -21.17 9.28 7.21
CA ASN A 468 -20.50 10.03 8.27
C ASN A 468 -20.24 11.49 7.88
N ASP A 469 -20.57 11.93 6.66
CA ASP A 469 -20.42 13.34 6.30
C ASP A 469 -21.42 14.22 7.07
N GLU A 470 -21.11 15.52 7.16
CA GLU A 470 -22.03 16.55 7.64
C GLU A 470 -23.41 16.46 6.94
N GLY A 471 -24.47 16.34 7.73
CA GLY A 471 -25.85 16.18 7.25
C GLY A 471 -26.21 14.76 6.81
N GLY A 472 -25.25 13.82 6.84
CA GLY A 472 -25.44 12.44 6.41
C GLY A 472 -25.73 12.29 4.91
N SER A 473 -26.27 11.13 4.55
CA SER A 473 -26.63 10.78 3.18
C SER A 473 -28.10 10.30 3.10
N PRO A 474 -28.89 10.80 2.12
CA PRO A 474 -30.24 10.31 1.89
C PRO A 474 -30.33 8.80 1.68
N GLU A 475 -29.28 8.17 1.13
CA GLU A 475 -29.23 6.72 0.93
C GLU A 475 -29.26 5.99 2.28
N TYR A 476 -28.48 6.48 3.24
CA TYR A 476 -28.41 5.87 4.56
C TYR A 476 -29.62 6.17 5.46
N VAL A 477 -30.38 7.22 5.16
CA VAL A 477 -31.73 7.41 5.72
C VAL A 477 -32.66 6.30 5.25
N LYS A 478 -32.69 6.01 3.93
CA LYS A 478 -33.54 4.95 3.37
C LYS A 478 -33.18 3.57 3.91
N ARG A 479 -31.88 3.30 4.05
CA ARG A 479 -31.35 2.04 4.61
C ARG A 479 -31.59 1.90 6.11
N GLY A 480 -31.85 3.01 6.81
CA GLY A 480 -32.14 3.03 8.25
C GLY A 480 -30.91 2.99 9.15
N LEU A 481 -29.73 3.35 8.62
CA LEU A 481 -28.48 3.39 9.38
C LEU A 481 -28.55 4.34 10.58
N TYR A 482 -29.24 5.47 10.42
CA TYR A 482 -29.35 6.48 11.48
C TYR A 482 -30.22 6.07 12.69
N LYS A 483 -30.67 4.81 12.74
CA LYS A 483 -31.20 4.18 13.96
C LYS A 483 -30.08 3.68 14.88
N TYR A 484 -28.87 3.52 14.35
CA TYR A 484 -27.72 2.88 15.02
C TYR A 484 -26.51 3.82 15.16
N GLN A 485 -26.49 4.94 14.41
CA GLN A 485 -25.51 6.03 14.57
C GLN A 485 -26.20 7.39 14.38
N PRO A 486 -25.65 8.49 14.93
CA PRO A 486 -26.23 9.82 14.71
C PRO A 486 -26.05 10.29 13.26
N ILE A 487 -26.91 11.22 12.84
CA ILE A 487 -26.60 12.11 11.72
C ILE A 487 -25.72 13.22 12.29
N TYR A 488 -24.48 13.33 11.81
CA TYR A 488 -23.55 14.34 12.28
C TYR A 488 -23.88 15.72 11.68
N ASP A 489 -23.85 16.75 12.51
CA ASP A 489 -24.05 18.15 12.13
C ASP A 489 -22.74 18.89 11.85
N THR A 490 -21.61 18.19 12.02
CA THR A 490 -20.26 18.67 11.76
C THR A 490 -19.60 17.84 10.65
N PRO A 491 -18.64 18.40 9.91
CA PRO A 491 -17.86 17.64 8.93
C PRO A 491 -16.94 16.61 9.59
N THR A 492 -16.65 15.52 8.86
CA THR A 492 -15.52 14.66 9.20
C THR A 492 -14.19 15.42 9.16
N VAL A 493 -13.17 14.90 9.83
CA VAL A 493 -11.83 15.49 9.82
C VAL A 493 -11.10 15.43 8.46
N MET A 494 -11.62 14.69 7.47
CA MET A 494 -10.90 14.37 6.24
C MET A 494 -10.80 15.58 5.28
N ARG A 495 -9.59 16.09 5.04
CA ARG A 495 -9.34 17.26 4.15
C ARG A 495 -7.88 17.46 3.79
N ASP A 496 -7.60 18.28 2.77
CA ASP A 496 -6.25 18.78 2.47
C ASP A 496 -5.19 17.66 2.25
N ASN A 497 -5.58 16.52 1.67
CA ASN A 497 -4.65 15.41 1.39
C ASN A 497 -4.09 15.44 -0.05
N LEU A 498 -3.00 14.71 -0.30
CA LEU A 498 -2.34 14.63 -1.60
C LEU A 498 -2.05 13.19 -2.02
N ILE A 499 -2.54 12.77 -3.19
CA ILE A 499 -2.19 11.48 -3.82
C ILE A 499 -1.51 11.79 -5.15
N GLU A 500 -0.17 11.73 -5.17
CA GLU A 500 0.59 12.24 -6.33
C GLU A 500 1.68 11.31 -6.85
N GLY A 501 1.79 11.22 -8.17
CA GLY A 501 2.99 10.67 -8.81
C GLY A 501 3.20 9.18 -8.53
N ASN A 502 2.15 8.43 -8.19
CA ASN A 502 2.25 6.99 -7.96
C ASN A 502 2.22 6.22 -9.30
N LEU A 503 2.96 5.12 -9.37
CA LEU A 503 2.94 4.17 -10.48
C LEU A 503 2.14 2.93 -10.03
N ILE A 504 1.05 2.62 -10.72
CA ILE A 504 0.12 1.55 -10.30
C ILE A 504 -0.20 0.66 -11.49
N HIS A 505 0.13 -0.63 -11.42
CA HIS A 505 -0.16 -1.57 -12.52
C HIS A 505 -0.28 -3.03 -12.08
N HIS A 506 -0.81 -3.88 -12.95
CA HIS A 506 -1.02 -5.31 -12.63
C HIS A 506 -1.80 -5.50 -11.32
N PHE A 507 -2.87 -4.72 -11.18
CA PHE A 507 -3.79 -4.75 -10.04
C PHE A 507 -5.12 -5.37 -10.43
N GLY A 508 -5.97 -5.66 -9.43
CA GLY A 508 -7.26 -6.30 -9.66
C GLY A 508 -7.16 -7.72 -10.19
N GLN A 509 -6.15 -8.48 -9.74
CA GLN A 509 -5.84 -9.82 -10.24
C GLN A 509 -6.86 -10.89 -9.80
N SER A 510 -7.63 -10.64 -8.73
CA SER A 510 -8.57 -11.65 -8.20
C SER A 510 -9.86 -11.08 -7.63
N HIS A 511 -10.18 -9.83 -7.95
CA HIS A 511 -11.38 -9.11 -7.49
C HIS A 511 -11.93 -8.23 -8.62
N THR A 512 -13.16 -7.74 -8.48
CA THR A 512 -13.76 -6.72 -9.36
C THR A 512 -14.05 -5.45 -8.55
N ASP A 513 -14.73 -4.46 -9.11
CA ASP A 513 -15.16 -3.27 -8.35
C ASP A 513 -13.98 -2.52 -7.67
N PHE A 514 -12.92 -2.27 -8.44
CA PHE A 514 -11.64 -1.78 -7.95
C PHE A 514 -11.11 -0.58 -8.73
N GLY A 515 -10.30 0.27 -8.09
CA GLY A 515 -9.62 1.39 -8.73
C GLY A 515 -8.10 1.30 -8.59
N GLY A 516 -7.36 1.88 -9.54
CA GLY A 516 -5.96 2.19 -9.31
C GLY A 516 -5.82 3.17 -8.15
N VAL A 517 -6.58 4.27 -8.22
CA VAL A 517 -6.87 5.15 -7.08
C VAL A 517 -8.39 5.16 -6.83
N TYR A 518 -8.80 4.65 -5.68
CA TYR A 518 -10.17 4.58 -5.20
C TYR A 518 -10.41 5.60 -4.08
N LYS A 519 -11.55 6.31 -4.13
CA LYS A 519 -11.93 7.33 -3.14
C LYS A 519 -13.34 7.09 -2.58
N LEU A 520 -13.53 7.45 -1.32
CA LEU A 520 -14.84 7.58 -0.65
C LEU A 520 -14.96 8.91 0.08
N SER A 521 -16.21 9.36 0.25
CA SER A 521 -16.63 10.47 1.13
C SER A 521 -16.06 11.86 0.77
N ARG A 522 -16.63 12.89 1.41
CA ARG A 522 -16.25 14.29 1.18
C ARG A 522 -14.83 14.58 1.69
N SER A 523 -14.00 15.17 0.84
CA SER A 523 -12.58 15.37 1.13
C SER A 523 -12.10 16.73 0.58
N PRO A 524 -12.56 17.86 1.16
CA PRO A 524 -12.27 19.19 0.63
C PRO A 524 -10.77 19.45 0.52
N ASN A 525 -10.40 20.21 -0.51
CA ASN A 525 -9.01 20.57 -0.85
C ASN A 525 -8.06 19.39 -1.08
N THR A 526 -8.57 18.16 -1.13
CA THR A 526 -7.74 17.00 -1.46
C THR A 526 -7.46 16.97 -2.96
N THR A 527 -6.23 16.61 -3.31
CA THR A 527 -5.77 16.55 -4.70
C THR A 527 -5.28 15.15 -5.06
N VAL A 528 -5.58 14.74 -6.29
CA VAL A 528 -5.10 13.50 -6.89
C VAL A 528 -4.43 13.85 -8.21
N SER A 529 -3.10 13.74 -8.29
CA SER A 529 -2.35 14.30 -9.41
C SER A 529 -1.24 13.42 -9.96
N SER A 530 -0.96 13.55 -11.25
CA SER A 530 0.24 12.99 -11.88
C SER A 530 0.46 11.47 -11.66
N ASN A 531 -0.58 10.71 -11.29
CA ASN A 531 -0.49 9.26 -11.13
C ASN A 531 -0.49 8.59 -12.50
N PHE A 532 0.32 7.55 -12.67
CA PHE A 532 0.33 6.74 -13.88
C PHE A 532 -0.15 5.32 -13.56
N ILE A 533 -1.32 4.99 -14.11
CA ILE A 533 -2.09 3.79 -13.79
C ILE A 533 -2.30 3.03 -15.09
N TYR A 534 -1.84 1.79 -15.19
CA TYR A 534 -1.96 1.03 -16.44
C TYR A 534 -2.06 -0.48 -16.18
N ASP A 535 -2.37 -1.25 -17.22
CA ASP A 535 -2.35 -2.71 -17.18
C ASP A 535 -3.21 -3.34 -16.07
N ALA A 536 -4.50 -3.04 -16.12
CA ALA A 536 -5.52 -3.65 -15.27
C ALA A 536 -6.87 -3.73 -16.00
N GLY A 537 -7.72 -4.66 -15.57
CA GLY A 537 -9.00 -4.99 -16.20
C GLY A 537 -10.11 -3.95 -16.05
N TRP A 538 -9.99 -3.04 -15.08
CA TRP A 538 -11.09 -2.20 -14.59
C TRP A 538 -10.69 -0.71 -14.56
N GLN A 539 -11.06 0.04 -13.52
CA GLN A 539 -10.99 1.50 -13.52
C GLN A 539 -9.63 2.02 -13.06
N ALA A 540 -9.16 3.10 -13.69
CA ALA A 540 -7.95 3.78 -13.25
C ALA A 540 -8.22 4.68 -12.04
N LEU A 541 -9.12 5.66 -12.20
CA LEU A 541 -9.57 6.54 -11.12
C LEU A 541 -11.03 6.23 -10.80
N TYR A 542 -11.31 5.94 -9.53
CA TYR A 542 -12.63 5.55 -9.06
C TYR A 542 -13.06 6.39 -7.84
N PRO A 543 -13.71 7.54 -8.06
CA PRO A 543 -14.47 8.23 -7.02
C PRO A 543 -15.79 7.50 -6.77
N ASP A 544 -15.85 6.73 -5.70
CA ASP A 544 -17.04 6.00 -5.28
C ASP A 544 -17.90 6.86 -4.32
N GLU A 545 -18.92 6.25 -3.70
CA GLU A 545 -19.98 6.90 -2.92
C GLU A 545 -19.49 8.09 -2.07
N ALA A 546 -20.15 9.23 -2.29
CA ALA A 546 -19.94 10.52 -1.66
C ALA A 546 -18.56 11.15 -1.88
N SER A 547 -17.74 10.64 -2.80
CA SER A 547 -16.51 11.32 -3.22
C SER A 547 -16.82 12.70 -3.78
N ARG A 548 -16.48 13.75 -3.03
CA ARG A 548 -16.76 15.15 -3.41
C ARG A 548 -15.75 16.15 -2.89
N ASN A 549 -15.70 17.29 -3.57
CA ASN A 549 -14.77 18.40 -3.33
C ASN A 549 -13.28 18.02 -3.52
N ILE A 550 -13.00 17.14 -4.47
CA ILE A 550 -11.65 16.66 -4.81
C ILE A 550 -11.23 17.22 -6.17
N THR A 551 -9.96 17.59 -6.30
CA THR A 551 -9.37 18.01 -7.58
C THR A 551 -8.47 16.91 -8.15
N TRP A 552 -8.78 16.45 -9.35
CA TRP A 552 -8.09 15.37 -10.07
C TRP A 552 -7.39 15.95 -11.29
N PHE A 553 -6.06 15.95 -11.34
CA PHE A 553 -5.37 16.56 -12.48
C PHE A 553 -4.09 15.89 -12.95
N ASN A 554 -3.85 15.95 -14.26
CA ASN A 554 -2.65 15.40 -14.87
C ASN A 554 -2.41 13.90 -14.62
N ASN A 555 -3.46 13.12 -14.31
CA ASN A 555 -3.34 11.67 -14.17
C ASN A 555 -3.41 10.98 -15.54
N LEU A 556 -2.77 9.83 -15.64
CA LEU A 556 -2.72 8.99 -16.83
C LEU A 556 -3.29 7.61 -16.48
N GLY A 557 -4.47 7.27 -17.01
CA GLY A 557 -5.10 5.96 -16.80
C GLY A 557 -5.21 5.17 -18.11
N PHE A 558 -4.35 4.17 -18.24
CA PHE A 558 -4.18 3.31 -19.40
C PHE A 558 -4.58 1.85 -19.11
N THR A 559 -5.65 1.67 -18.34
CA THR A 559 -6.29 0.36 -18.08
C THR A 559 -7.17 -0.06 -19.27
N SER A 560 -7.70 -1.29 -19.27
CA SER A 560 -8.71 -1.71 -20.25
C SER A 560 -10.13 -1.29 -19.89
N GLY A 561 -10.37 -0.88 -18.64
CA GLY A 561 -11.64 -0.30 -18.18
C GLY A 561 -11.64 1.23 -18.25
N LYS A 562 -12.55 1.86 -17.49
CA LYS A 562 -12.75 3.31 -17.53
C LYS A 562 -11.55 4.07 -16.95
N TYR A 563 -11.13 5.15 -17.62
CA TYR A 563 -10.11 6.05 -17.07
C TYR A 563 -10.59 6.71 -15.76
N TYR A 564 -11.81 7.23 -15.76
CA TYR A 564 -12.43 7.90 -14.62
C TYR A 564 -13.88 7.43 -14.52
N ALA A 565 -14.24 6.82 -13.39
CA ALA A 565 -15.55 6.21 -13.17
C ALA A 565 -16.20 6.75 -11.89
N PRO A 566 -16.79 7.96 -11.94
CA PRO A 566 -17.46 8.50 -10.78
C PRO A 566 -18.76 7.73 -10.54
N ASN A 567 -18.99 7.29 -9.30
CA ASN A 567 -20.29 6.71 -8.91
C ASN A 567 -21.35 7.82 -8.70
N ASP A 568 -21.57 8.65 -9.73
CA ASP A 568 -22.40 9.86 -9.70
C ASP A 568 -23.79 9.68 -10.33
N TRP A 569 -24.21 8.43 -10.58
CA TRP A 569 -25.52 8.10 -11.17
C TRP A 569 -26.64 7.84 -10.15
N ILE A 570 -26.36 7.51 -8.88
CA ILE A 570 -27.37 7.32 -7.80
C ILE A 570 -27.55 8.58 -6.92
N PRO A 571 -28.54 9.48 -7.16
CA PRO A 571 -28.61 10.83 -6.58
C PRO A 571 -28.34 10.92 -5.07
N GLU A 572 -28.80 9.91 -4.34
CA GLU A 572 -28.75 9.78 -2.89
C GLU A 572 -27.35 9.53 -2.33
N GLN A 573 -26.41 9.08 -3.17
CA GLN A 573 -25.02 8.78 -2.80
C GLN A 573 -24.08 9.99 -2.78
N LEU A 574 -24.57 11.18 -3.17
CA LEU A 574 -23.86 12.47 -3.07
C LEU A 574 -22.46 12.60 -3.73
N THR A 575 -22.00 11.64 -4.53
CA THR A 575 -20.77 11.74 -5.33
C THR A 575 -20.85 12.92 -6.30
N GLY A 576 -19.96 13.91 -6.25
CA GLY A 576 -20.12 15.13 -7.06
C GLY A 576 -19.13 16.24 -6.70
N TRP A 577 -19.31 17.45 -7.24
CA TRP A 577 -18.46 18.62 -6.95
C TRP A 577 -16.96 18.37 -7.09
N ASN A 578 -16.56 17.42 -7.94
CA ASN A 578 -15.16 17.16 -8.24
C ASN A 578 -14.73 18.01 -9.41
N THR A 579 -13.46 18.41 -9.41
CA THR A 579 -12.87 19.14 -10.53
C THR A 579 -11.83 18.25 -11.19
N VAL A 580 -12.03 17.91 -12.46
CA VAL A 580 -11.21 16.92 -13.20
C VAL A 580 -10.56 17.63 -14.38
N ILE A 581 -9.24 17.82 -14.34
CA ILE A 581 -8.52 18.75 -15.22
C ILE A 581 -7.28 18.10 -15.87
N ASP A 582 -7.05 18.32 -17.17
CA ASP A 582 -5.77 17.99 -17.83
C ASP A 582 -5.37 16.50 -17.74
N ASN A 583 -6.34 15.59 -17.66
CA ASN A 583 -6.06 14.16 -17.53
C ASN A 583 -6.08 13.39 -18.86
N TRP A 584 -5.48 12.20 -18.87
CA TRP A 584 -5.33 11.36 -20.06
C TRP A 584 -5.81 9.92 -19.84
N GLY A 585 -6.71 9.46 -20.70
CA GLY A 585 -7.21 8.08 -20.73
C GLY A 585 -6.82 7.32 -22.01
N LYS A 586 -6.93 5.98 -21.98
CA LYS A 586 -6.68 5.13 -23.15
C LYS A 586 -7.81 5.17 -24.18
N LEU A 587 -7.44 5.31 -25.45
CA LEU A 587 -8.37 5.27 -26.60
C LEU A 587 -9.04 3.89 -26.78
N GLY A 588 -10.34 3.87 -27.12
CA GLY A 588 -11.07 2.66 -27.54
C GLY A 588 -11.85 1.91 -26.45
N VAL A 589 -11.92 2.46 -25.23
CA VAL A 589 -12.79 1.94 -24.16
C VAL A 589 -14.22 2.45 -24.38
N LYS A 590 -15.18 1.54 -24.58
CA LYS A 590 -16.56 1.83 -25.04
C LYS A 590 -17.35 2.82 -24.17
N ASP A 591 -16.98 3.01 -22.89
CA ASP A 591 -17.78 3.76 -21.91
C ASP A 591 -16.96 4.80 -21.12
N ASN A 592 -15.95 5.42 -21.74
CA ASN A 592 -15.26 6.58 -21.17
C ASN A 592 -16.15 7.84 -21.30
N GLU A 593 -17.30 7.83 -20.59
CA GLU A 593 -18.35 8.88 -20.61
C GLU A 593 -17.81 10.31 -20.45
N VAL A 594 -16.64 10.47 -19.83
CA VAL A 594 -15.99 11.77 -19.56
C VAL A 594 -15.09 12.26 -20.71
N LEU A 595 -14.61 11.36 -21.57
CA LEU A 595 -13.55 11.65 -22.55
C LEU A 595 -13.99 11.50 -24.01
N ASP A 596 -15.12 10.85 -24.27
CA ASP A 596 -15.63 10.65 -25.62
C ASP A 596 -16.42 11.88 -26.11
N GLY A 597 -15.71 12.89 -26.60
CA GLY A 597 -16.27 14.00 -27.37
C GLY A 597 -16.45 15.35 -26.66
N PHE A 598 -16.26 15.44 -25.34
CA PHE A 598 -16.44 16.69 -24.56
C PHE A 598 -15.31 16.94 -23.56
N PRO A 599 -14.13 17.42 -23.99
CA PRO A 599 -13.00 17.68 -23.10
C PRO A 599 -13.34 18.71 -22.00
N ASN A 600 -14.33 19.57 -22.24
CA ASN A 600 -14.84 20.53 -21.27
C ASN A 600 -16.37 20.38 -21.15
N HIS A 601 -16.89 20.06 -19.96
CA HIS A 601 -18.33 20.06 -19.69
C HIS A 601 -18.62 20.06 -18.18
N SER A 602 -19.85 20.45 -17.82
CA SER A 602 -20.41 20.20 -16.49
C SER A 602 -21.01 18.80 -16.46
N GLY A 603 -20.47 17.92 -15.65
CA GLY A 603 -20.99 16.58 -15.41
C GLY A 603 -22.17 16.56 -14.45
N ARG A 604 -22.63 15.36 -14.11
CA ARG A 604 -23.67 15.17 -13.10
C ARG A 604 -23.18 15.75 -11.76
N ARG A 605 -24.12 16.28 -10.97
CA ARG A 605 -23.89 16.74 -9.59
C ARG A 605 -22.70 17.69 -9.44
N ASN A 606 -22.60 18.65 -10.36
CA ASN A 606 -21.58 19.69 -10.34
C ASN A 606 -20.14 19.17 -10.45
N ASN A 607 -19.93 17.96 -10.96
CA ASN A 607 -18.63 17.57 -11.46
C ASN A 607 -18.22 18.51 -12.61
N THR A 608 -16.98 18.97 -12.61
CA THR A 608 -16.46 19.92 -13.60
C THR A 608 -15.30 19.26 -14.33
N PHE A 609 -15.43 19.08 -15.64
CA PHE A 609 -14.41 18.50 -16.50
C PHE A 609 -13.79 19.58 -17.37
N LEU A 610 -12.45 19.69 -17.35
CA LEU A 610 -11.68 20.67 -18.12
C LEU A 610 -10.47 20.00 -18.80
N ARG A 611 -10.38 20.04 -20.12
CA ARG A 611 -9.23 19.58 -20.91
C ARG A 611 -8.81 18.14 -20.59
N ASN A 612 -9.74 17.21 -20.59
CA ASN A 612 -9.41 15.78 -20.44
C ASN A 612 -9.39 15.11 -21.83
N TYR A 613 -8.41 14.24 -22.08
CA TYR A 613 -8.10 13.74 -23.41
C TYR A 613 -7.93 12.21 -23.48
N LEU A 614 -8.13 11.63 -24.66
CA LEU A 614 -7.76 10.24 -24.96
C LEU A 614 -6.45 10.20 -25.74
N ALA A 615 -5.60 9.23 -25.42
CA ALA A 615 -4.44 8.89 -26.22
C ALA A 615 -4.29 7.36 -26.34
N PRO A 616 -3.83 6.84 -27.48
CA PRO A 616 -3.56 5.41 -27.63
C PRO A 616 -2.34 4.94 -26.81
N TYR A 617 -1.39 5.84 -26.55
CA TYR A 617 -0.15 5.58 -25.82
C TYR A 617 0.37 6.86 -25.15
N VAL A 618 1.24 6.71 -24.14
CA VAL A 618 1.83 7.83 -23.38
C VAL A 618 2.55 8.85 -24.28
N ASN A 619 3.30 8.41 -25.31
CA ASN A 619 3.96 9.33 -26.23
C ASN A 619 3.00 10.24 -27.04
N GLY A 620 1.70 9.94 -27.05
CA GLY A 620 0.66 10.76 -27.67
C GLY A 620 0.06 11.83 -26.75
N THR A 621 0.49 11.90 -25.49
CA THR A 621 -0.03 12.87 -24.50
C THR A 621 0.77 14.17 -24.50
N SER A 622 0.34 15.16 -23.70
CA SER A 622 1.08 16.41 -23.51
C SER A 622 2.46 16.20 -22.88
N LEU A 623 3.35 17.20 -23.01
CA LEU A 623 4.64 17.27 -22.31
C LEU A 623 4.51 16.94 -20.82
N ILE A 624 3.55 17.57 -20.14
CA ILE A 624 3.37 17.47 -18.69
C ILE A 624 2.91 16.04 -18.31
N ALA A 625 2.06 15.43 -19.12
CA ALA A 625 1.61 14.06 -18.92
C ALA A 625 2.73 13.03 -19.20
N GLN A 626 3.54 13.24 -20.25
CA GLN A 626 4.70 12.38 -20.52
C GLN A 626 5.73 12.47 -19.39
N ARG A 627 5.98 13.68 -18.87
CA ARG A 627 6.83 13.89 -17.70
C ARG A 627 6.27 13.19 -16.46
N ALA A 628 4.96 13.29 -16.21
CA ALA A 628 4.31 12.62 -15.09
C ALA A 628 4.45 11.10 -15.19
N ALA A 629 4.22 10.50 -16.36
CA ALA A 629 4.44 9.07 -16.58
C ALA A 629 5.89 8.64 -16.33
N TYR A 630 6.88 9.42 -16.79
CA TYR A 630 8.30 9.12 -16.54
C TYR A 630 8.67 9.18 -15.06
N ARG A 631 8.11 10.14 -14.32
CA ARG A 631 8.42 10.42 -12.92
C ARG A 631 7.53 9.69 -11.92
N ALA A 632 6.47 9.02 -12.38
CA ALA A 632 5.58 8.23 -11.55
C ALA A 632 6.34 7.08 -10.86
N GLY A 633 5.84 6.64 -9.71
CA GLY A 633 6.53 5.67 -8.86
C GLY A 633 7.70 6.33 -8.15
N VAL A 634 8.69 5.52 -7.75
CA VAL A 634 9.90 6.03 -7.12
C VAL A 634 10.57 7.05 -8.03
N ILE A 635 10.86 8.25 -7.50
CA ILE A 635 11.47 9.33 -8.29
C ILE A 635 12.82 8.91 -8.89
N PRO A 636 13.19 9.42 -10.09
CA PRO A 636 14.40 8.97 -10.80
C PRO A 636 15.67 8.94 -9.96
N SER A 637 15.90 9.96 -9.13
CA SER A 637 17.05 10.06 -8.22
C SER A 637 17.15 8.93 -7.19
N LYS A 638 16.04 8.28 -6.84
CA LYS A 638 15.96 7.22 -5.83
C LYS A 638 15.83 5.80 -6.40
N ARG A 639 15.80 5.63 -7.73
CA ARG A 639 15.62 4.31 -8.37
C ARG A 639 16.83 3.39 -8.25
N LYS A 640 18.04 3.96 -8.17
CA LYS A 640 19.29 3.18 -8.18
C LYS A 640 19.32 2.20 -6.99
N GLY A 641 19.49 0.92 -7.27
CA GLY A 641 19.55 -0.14 -6.26
C GLY A 641 18.18 -0.60 -5.72
N LYS A 642 17.08 0.00 -6.18
CA LYS A 642 15.71 -0.41 -5.83
C LYS A 642 15.08 -1.27 -6.93
N ARG A 643 14.14 -2.13 -6.53
CA ARG A 643 13.35 -2.97 -7.44
C ARG A 643 12.14 -2.19 -7.98
N VAL A 644 12.40 -1.22 -8.86
CA VAL A 644 11.36 -0.40 -9.48
C VAL A 644 10.89 -0.99 -10.81
N THR A 645 9.67 -0.65 -11.22
CA THR A 645 8.99 -1.18 -12.42
C THR A 645 8.85 -0.15 -13.55
N ASN A 646 9.37 1.07 -13.36
CA ASN A 646 9.34 2.11 -14.37
C ASN A 646 9.78 1.58 -15.74
N SER A 647 8.90 1.67 -16.74
CA SER A 647 9.18 1.16 -18.07
C SER A 647 10.34 1.90 -18.73
N PRO A 648 11.37 1.19 -19.24
CA PRO A 648 12.48 1.81 -19.97
C PRO A 648 12.07 2.34 -21.36
N ASP A 649 10.84 2.07 -21.79
CA ASP A 649 10.29 2.52 -23.07
C ASP A 649 9.55 3.86 -22.93
N ILE A 650 9.25 4.31 -21.71
CA ILE A 650 8.77 5.67 -21.46
C ILE A 650 9.93 6.63 -21.68
N ALA A 651 9.70 7.64 -22.51
CA ALA A 651 10.72 8.61 -22.83
C ALA A 651 11.17 9.41 -21.60
N ASP A 652 12.49 9.50 -21.39
CA ASP A 652 13.16 10.31 -20.35
C ASP A 652 13.37 11.78 -20.75
N ALA A 653 12.99 12.15 -21.98
CA ALA A 653 13.01 13.51 -22.46
C ALA A 653 12.00 13.72 -23.59
N TYR A 654 11.50 14.95 -23.70
CA TYR A 654 10.60 15.40 -24.75
C TYR A 654 11.30 16.32 -25.75
N LEU A 655 10.90 16.21 -27.02
CA LEU A 655 11.44 16.97 -28.13
C LEU A 655 10.36 17.87 -28.74
N ASP A 656 10.56 19.17 -28.63
CA ASP A 656 9.73 20.18 -29.28
C ASP A 656 10.48 20.92 -30.39
N VAL A 657 9.76 21.28 -31.44
CA VAL A 657 10.33 22.01 -32.59
C VAL A 657 9.41 23.16 -32.95
N GLN A 658 9.95 24.37 -32.89
CA GLN A 658 9.24 25.59 -33.24
C GLN A 658 9.91 26.22 -34.45
N VAL A 659 9.10 26.61 -35.44
CA VAL A 659 9.55 27.24 -36.67
C VAL A 659 8.90 28.61 -36.79
N SER A 660 9.72 29.65 -36.84
CA SER A 660 9.28 31.03 -37.03
C SER A 660 10.41 31.85 -37.67
N ASP A 661 10.09 32.84 -38.52
CA ASP A 661 11.04 33.84 -39.02
C ASP A 661 12.39 33.29 -39.54
N ARG A 662 12.35 32.25 -40.38
CA ARG A 662 13.56 31.55 -40.90
C ARG A 662 14.47 30.95 -39.81
N ARG A 663 13.92 30.73 -38.62
CA ARG A 663 14.57 30.10 -37.48
C ARG A 663 13.85 28.81 -37.10
N VAL A 664 14.63 27.81 -36.71
CA VAL A 664 14.14 26.59 -36.05
C VAL A 664 14.73 26.54 -34.65
N VAL A 665 13.86 26.45 -33.65
CA VAL A 665 14.23 26.22 -32.26
C VAL A 665 13.88 24.78 -31.92
N VAL A 666 14.89 24.00 -31.55
CA VAL A 666 14.76 22.60 -31.17
C VAL A 666 14.92 22.52 -29.66
N ASN A 667 13.81 22.46 -28.93
CA ASN A 667 13.80 22.42 -27.47
C ASN A 667 13.75 20.98 -26.98
N VAL A 668 14.58 20.67 -25.98
CA VAL A 668 14.60 19.37 -25.32
C VAL A 668 14.32 19.60 -23.85
N THR A 669 13.30 18.91 -23.34
CA THR A 669 12.96 18.91 -21.91
C THR A 669 13.38 17.59 -21.31
N ASN A 670 14.27 17.65 -20.32
CA ASN A 670 14.73 16.51 -19.53
C ASN A 670 13.74 16.22 -18.41
N PHE A 671 13.33 14.95 -18.26
CA PHE A 671 12.41 14.54 -17.20
C PHE A 671 13.13 13.93 -15.98
N ASP A 672 14.43 13.70 -16.08
CA ASP A 672 15.26 13.08 -15.04
C ASP A 672 15.81 14.11 -14.04
N ASP A 673 16.22 13.65 -12.85
CA ASP A 673 16.81 14.49 -11.79
C ASP A 673 18.33 14.68 -11.98
N VAL A 674 18.87 14.43 -13.17
CA VAL A 674 20.28 14.60 -13.55
C VAL A 674 20.37 15.17 -14.93
N ASP A 675 21.45 15.91 -15.20
CA ASP A 675 21.73 16.45 -16.52
C ASP A 675 21.84 15.34 -17.57
N LEU A 676 21.23 15.58 -18.73
CA LEU A 676 21.54 14.83 -19.94
C LEU A 676 22.84 15.38 -20.50
N SER A 677 23.81 14.50 -20.72
CA SER A 677 25.15 14.83 -21.24
C SER A 677 25.30 14.39 -22.70
N ASP A 678 26.42 14.74 -23.33
CA ASP A 678 26.75 14.36 -24.71
C ASP A 678 25.64 14.69 -25.72
N VAL A 679 25.02 15.86 -25.56
CA VAL A 679 23.84 16.23 -26.35
C VAL A 679 24.24 16.64 -27.76
N GLY A 680 23.73 15.90 -28.74
CA GLY A 680 24.00 16.10 -30.16
C GLY A 680 22.72 16.35 -30.95
N PHE A 681 22.69 17.42 -31.74
CA PHE A 681 21.54 17.79 -32.59
C PHE A 681 21.87 17.56 -34.07
N ARG A 682 20.99 16.89 -34.80
CA ARG A 682 21.06 16.72 -36.26
C ARG A 682 19.73 17.13 -36.86
N ILE A 683 19.76 18.01 -37.85
CA ILE A 683 18.57 18.53 -38.53
C ILE A 683 18.78 18.42 -40.04
N SER A 684 17.76 17.96 -40.75
CA SER A 684 17.81 17.76 -42.20
C SER A 684 16.43 17.96 -42.80
N GLY A 685 16.35 18.45 -44.04
CA GLY A 685 15.09 18.69 -44.73
C GLY A 685 15.34 18.91 -46.22
N PRO A 686 14.52 18.32 -47.10
CA PRO A 686 14.73 18.39 -48.54
C PRO A 686 14.53 19.83 -49.05
N GLY A 687 15.49 20.33 -49.84
CA GLY A 687 15.46 21.68 -50.41
C GLY A 687 15.84 22.81 -49.43
N ILE A 688 16.21 22.48 -48.19
CA ILE A 688 16.57 23.42 -47.15
C ILE A 688 18.02 23.21 -46.70
N THR A 689 18.74 24.31 -46.49
CA THR A 689 20.04 24.33 -45.81
C THR A 689 19.87 24.91 -44.41
N PHE A 690 20.22 24.13 -43.38
CA PHE A 690 20.21 24.59 -41.99
C PHE A 690 21.61 25.02 -41.56
N LYS A 691 21.68 26.17 -40.88
CA LYS A 691 22.90 26.69 -40.23
C LYS A 691 22.68 26.80 -38.73
N ARG A 692 23.44 26.02 -37.96
CA ARG A 692 23.41 26.07 -36.49
C ARG A 692 23.90 27.43 -36.00
N LYS A 693 23.19 28.02 -35.04
CA LYS A 693 23.56 29.25 -34.34
C LYS A 693 24.05 28.96 -32.93
N SER A 694 23.36 28.08 -32.22
CA SER A 694 23.75 27.60 -30.90
C SER A 694 23.25 26.17 -30.69
N SER A 695 23.95 25.42 -29.84
CA SER A 695 23.48 24.13 -29.34
C SER A 695 24.07 23.92 -27.95
N PRO A 696 23.25 23.56 -26.94
CA PRO A 696 23.76 23.24 -25.62
C PRO A 696 24.47 21.86 -25.65
N PRO A 697 25.56 21.68 -24.89
CA PRO A 697 26.23 20.39 -24.76
C PRO A 697 25.53 19.44 -23.77
N SER A 698 24.65 19.98 -22.90
CA SER A 698 23.87 19.26 -21.90
C SER A 698 22.44 19.83 -21.79
N ILE A 699 21.50 19.04 -21.28
CA ILE A 699 20.17 19.52 -20.86
C ILE A 699 20.11 19.42 -19.34
N PRO A 700 19.80 20.50 -18.61
CA PRO A 700 19.79 20.49 -17.15
C PRO A 700 18.76 19.50 -16.58
N ALA A 701 19.06 18.94 -15.40
CA ALA A 701 18.12 18.15 -14.60
C ALA A 701 16.75 18.82 -14.49
N ASP A 702 15.70 18.06 -14.78
CA ASP A 702 14.29 18.49 -14.77
C ASP A 702 14.02 19.84 -15.48
N GLY A 703 14.86 20.15 -16.48
CA GLY A 703 14.88 21.44 -17.14
C GLY A 703 14.80 21.31 -18.66
N SER A 704 14.93 22.45 -19.34
CA SER A 704 14.92 22.48 -20.81
C SER A 704 16.10 23.28 -21.35
N ALA A 705 16.61 22.86 -22.50
CA ALA A 705 17.55 23.66 -23.28
C ALA A 705 17.31 23.45 -24.78
N ALA A 706 17.66 24.46 -25.58
CA ALA A 706 17.32 24.48 -26.99
C ALA A 706 18.53 24.75 -27.90
N ALA A 707 18.59 24.03 -29.02
CA ALA A 707 19.45 24.39 -30.13
C ALA A 707 18.69 25.32 -31.10
N VAL A 708 19.40 26.31 -31.63
CA VAL A 708 18.84 27.29 -32.55
C VAL A 708 19.52 27.15 -33.90
N TYR A 709 18.71 27.04 -34.95
CA TYR A 709 19.13 27.00 -36.34
C TYR A 709 18.49 28.13 -37.12
N THR A 710 19.17 28.64 -38.13
CA THR A 710 18.54 29.40 -39.22
C THR A 710 18.48 28.55 -40.46
N PHE A 711 17.50 28.79 -41.33
CA PHE A 711 17.37 28.02 -42.57
C PHE A 711 17.18 28.92 -43.80
N SER A 712 17.59 28.38 -44.95
CA SER A 712 17.44 29.01 -46.27
C SER A 712 17.12 27.96 -47.33
N GLY A 713 16.53 28.40 -48.45
CA GLY A 713 16.08 27.52 -49.53
C GLY A 713 14.55 27.43 -49.58
N SER A 714 14.04 26.51 -50.40
CA SER A 714 12.61 26.28 -50.58
C SER A 714 12.26 24.86 -50.12
N PRO A 715 11.35 24.69 -49.14
CA PRO A 715 11.00 23.37 -48.62
C PRO A 715 10.43 22.47 -49.72
N LYS A 716 10.93 21.23 -49.83
CA LYS A 716 10.40 20.20 -50.75
C LYS A 716 9.76 19.01 -50.02
N GLY A 717 9.35 19.22 -48.77
CA GLY A 717 8.81 18.20 -47.86
C GLY A 717 9.04 18.56 -46.40
N ASN A 718 8.68 17.64 -45.49
CA ASN A 718 8.97 17.79 -44.07
C ASN A 718 10.47 17.73 -43.79
N ALA A 719 10.88 18.44 -42.75
CA ALA A 719 12.20 18.31 -42.15
C ALA A 719 12.13 17.36 -40.95
N THR A 720 13.28 16.81 -40.60
CA THR A 720 13.46 15.91 -39.47
C THR A 720 14.55 16.46 -38.57
N VAL A 721 14.33 16.41 -37.26
CA VAL A 721 15.37 16.66 -36.28
C VAL A 721 15.53 15.43 -35.40
N ARG A 722 16.79 15.07 -35.14
CA ARG A 722 17.20 14.03 -34.22
C ARG A 722 18.11 14.61 -33.16
N VAL A 723 17.81 14.31 -31.90
CA VAL A 723 18.64 14.65 -30.75
C VAL A 723 19.13 13.36 -30.10
N SER A 724 20.44 13.20 -29.93
CA SER A 724 21.06 12.14 -29.14
C SER A 724 21.59 12.70 -27.83
N TYR A 725 21.54 11.92 -26.75
CA TYR A 725 22.06 12.30 -25.44
C TYR A 725 22.39 11.07 -24.60
N ARG A 726 23.17 11.28 -23.55
CA ARG A 726 23.50 10.28 -22.53
C ARG A 726 22.85 10.66 -21.21
N ASN A 727 21.90 9.84 -20.78
CA ASN A 727 21.39 9.86 -19.42
C ASN A 727 22.31 8.98 -18.55
N PRO A 728 22.92 9.49 -17.47
CA PRO A 728 23.86 8.72 -16.66
C PRO A 728 23.21 7.61 -15.84
N ARG A 729 21.88 7.60 -15.68
CA ARG A 729 21.11 6.57 -14.97
C ARG A 729 20.54 5.51 -15.91
N THR A 730 20.35 5.85 -17.18
CA THR A 730 19.77 4.94 -18.18
C THR A 730 20.77 4.69 -19.31
N ARG A 731 20.27 4.40 -20.52
CA ARG A 731 21.07 4.11 -21.72
C ARG A 731 21.28 5.38 -22.55
N PRO A 732 22.30 5.42 -23.44
CA PRO A 732 22.32 6.41 -24.52
C PRO A 732 21.00 6.37 -25.29
N SER A 733 20.39 7.54 -25.47
CA SER A 733 19.05 7.68 -26.01
C SER A 733 19.04 8.67 -27.16
N SER A 734 18.01 8.58 -28.01
CA SER A 734 17.74 9.60 -29.00
C SER A 734 16.25 9.84 -29.19
N ARG A 735 15.90 11.08 -29.54
CA ARG A 735 14.54 11.49 -29.93
C ARG A 735 14.58 12.02 -31.34
N GLU A 736 13.55 11.71 -32.10
CA GLU A 736 13.39 12.18 -33.47
C GLU A 736 11.98 12.74 -33.66
N LYS A 737 11.87 13.83 -34.43
CA LYS A 737 10.59 14.47 -34.73
C LYS A 737 10.63 15.03 -36.15
N GLU A 738 9.59 14.74 -36.91
CA GLU A 738 9.31 15.43 -38.16
C GLU A 738 8.56 16.73 -37.90
N PHE A 739 8.83 17.75 -38.72
CA PHE A 739 8.16 19.03 -38.65
C PHE A 739 8.10 19.69 -40.03
N SER A 740 7.06 20.48 -40.24
CA SER A 740 6.88 21.23 -41.47
C SER A 740 7.56 22.59 -41.39
N ILE A 741 8.04 23.09 -42.53
CA ILE A 741 8.64 24.41 -42.65
C ILE A 741 7.69 25.26 -43.49
N PRO A 742 7.25 26.43 -42.99
CA PRO A 742 6.42 27.34 -43.76
C PRO A 742 7.14 27.75 -45.05
N THR A 743 6.42 27.72 -46.17
CA THR A 743 6.90 28.15 -47.49
C THR A 743 7.11 29.65 -47.56
#